data_AF-A0AAX2DMH7-F1
#
_entry.id   AF-A0AAX2DMH7-F1
#
_cell.length_a   1.000
_cell.length_b   1.000
_cell.length_c   1.000
_cell.angle_alpha   90.00
_cell.angle_beta   90.00
_cell.angle_gamma   90.00
#
_symmetry.space_group_name_H-M   'P 1'
#
loop_
_entity.id
_entity.type
_entity.pdbx_description
1 polymer ?
#
loop_
_entity_poly.entity_id
_entity_poly.type
_entity_poly.pdbx_seq_one_letter_code
_entity_poly.pdbx_strand_id
1 'polypeptide(L)'
;MTNRTKRNSLKKLGLMFLSIILFLNVTVQTSNVKAATSYGSDFLKTVELQDTDGNESTDFGYRDDIKVHYTWEIPNSVDVKAGDTMDFTLPSDLVLRTNLQFDLKTDNGDVVGTVVAIRDTGKVTITFSDYVENNSDIKGSLDFWAGFNFDTVSAEGDDSLSLDFPLGGGSDEIVVVVDPLIEINPNETAHKYGYVDSQNPELIHWSVRVNYAKTNIENAVYEDFIGPDQVLNFDSVRAYHGDILPDNTFINSGNQVPASNFVQTDRGFKVTLGDLTDTVKITYTTTATDGGTSDSYSNSGVLTGDNYTTKEITNKTPFFGGNGDGDGTNGSVVLTKTDDSAQKNPLEGAEFQLVNSTGDTIQEGLTTDSDGKITISQLKYGTYQLVETKAPAGYELDSTPVQFTVDADNQSVSVTKENSTIKGSVTLTKTDSETGTVLSGAEFELQNASGETLQTGLTTNEEGVLTIADLELGDYQLVETKAPAGYELDSTPVAFTISEDNTDVTVTKENSTIKGSATLTKTDSVTGEVLAGAEFELQNASGETLQTGFTTNEEGVLTVADLELGDYQLVETKAPAGYELDSTPVAFTISEDNTDVSVTKENTKIPAIPNDPLTPEEPVTPEEPVTPLTVLPEASVPNKVIKEESIMTKLPKTGDTPLYNGLGLLLVALSTGSLVLFRKK
;
A
#
# COMPACT_ATOMS: atom_id res chain seq x y z
N MET A 1 48.91 -69.12 -33.91
CA MET A 1 49.37 -69.36 -32.53
C MET A 1 50.03 -68.07 -32.05
N THR A 2 49.25 -67.19 -31.41
CA THR A 2 49.28 -66.85 -29.96
C THR A 2 50.38 -65.84 -29.59
N ASN A 3 50.15 -64.78 -28.83
CA ASN A 3 48.97 -64.00 -28.43
C ASN A 3 49.54 -62.79 -27.65
N ARG A 4 48.84 -61.65 -27.67
CA ARG A 4 48.77 -60.59 -26.63
C ARG A 4 50.07 -60.17 -25.91
N THR A 5 50.47 -58.90 -26.05
CA THR A 5 50.30 -57.82 -25.04
C THR A 5 51.00 -56.54 -25.56
N LYS A 6 50.47 -55.35 -25.21
CA LYS A 6 50.96 -53.98 -25.53
C LYS A 6 50.52 -53.38 -26.87
N ARG A 7 49.21 -53.19 -27.00
CA ARG A 7 48.62 -52.15 -27.87
C ARG A 7 47.29 -51.70 -27.29
N ASN A 8 47.30 -51.02 -26.12
CA ASN A 8 46.11 -50.39 -25.53
C ASN A 8 46.41 -49.47 -24.33
N SER A 9 47.18 -48.38 -24.54
CA SER A 9 47.18 -47.26 -23.56
C SER A 9 47.37 -45.87 -24.17
N LEU A 10 47.29 -45.72 -25.49
CA LEU A 10 47.48 -44.44 -26.19
C LEU A 10 46.22 -43.90 -26.89
N LYS A 11 45.03 -44.36 -26.46
CA LYS A 11 43.73 -43.80 -26.86
C LYS A 11 42.79 -43.62 -25.66
N LYS A 12 43.32 -43.11 -24.54
CA LYS A 12 42.58 -42.64 -23.37
C LYS A 12 43.34 -41.50 -22.68
N LEU A 13 43.65 -40.43 -23.41
CA LEU A 13 44.01 -39.14 -22.83
C LEU A 13 43.91 -38.02 -23.89
N GLY A 14 42.80 -38.02 -24.64
CA GLY A 14 42.56 -37.07 -25.74
C GLY A 14 41.08 -36.81 -25.98
N LEU A 15 40.26 -37.01 -24.95
CA LEU A 15 38.82 -36.72 -24.95
C LEU A 15 38.36 -36.45 -23.50
N MET A 16 39.07 -35.53 -22.84
CA MET A 16 38.66 -34.92 -21.57
C MET A 16 38.83 -33.40 -21.66
N PHE A 17 38.59 -32.89 -22.86
CA PHE A 17 38.28 -31.51 -23.20
C PHE A 17 37.13 -31.68 -24.19
N LEU A 18 36.00 -31.02 -23.97
CA LEU A 18 34.76 -31.12 -24.75
C LEU A 18 33.74 -32.20 -24.31
N SER A 19 33.38 -32.29 -23.03
CA SER A 19 32.07 -32.83 -22.60
C SER A 19 31.75 -32.58 -21.12
N ILE A 20 31.68 -31.32 -20.69
CA ILE A 20 30.82 -30.89 -19.56
C ILE A 20 30.13 -29.59 -19.99
N ILE A 21 29.28 -29.72 -21.02
CA ILE A 21 28.07 -28.91 -21.16
C ILE A 21 26.98 -29.87 -20.70
N LEU A 22 26.63 -29.84 -19.41
CA LEU A 22 25.48 -30.56 -18.89
C LEU A 22 24.46 -29.52 -18.42
N PHE A 23 23.36 -29.50 -19.16
CA PHE A 23 22.12 -28.77 -18.98
C PHE A 23 21.77 -28.50 -17.50
N LEU A 24 21.93 -27.24 -17.08
CA LEU A 24 21.01 -26.63 -16.14
C LEU A 24 19.94 -25.95 -17.00
N ASN A 25 18.70 -26.45 -16.96
CA ASN A 25 17.54 -25.69 -17.43
C ASN A 25 17.34 -24.52 -16.47
N VAL A 26 18.16 -23.48 -16.62
CA VAL A 26 17.79 -22.14 -16.22
C VAL A 26 16.86 -21.67 -17.32
N THR A 27 15.59 -21.49 -16.98
CA THR A 27 14.74 -20.59 -17.73
C THR A 27 15.41 -19.24 -17.66
N VAL A 28 16.28 -18.94 -18.64
CA VAL A 28 16.75 -17.58 -18.88
C VAL A 28 15.50 -16.86 -19.36
N GLN A 29 14.73 -16.31 -18.42
CA GLN A 29 14.05 -15.07 -18.71
C GLN A 29 15.17 -14.17 -19.22
N THR A 30 15.13 -13.85 -20.51
CA THR A 30 15.93 -12.77 -21.07
C THR A 30 15.38 -11.49 -20.45
N SER A 31 15.71 -11.25 -19.19
CA SER A 31 15.85 -9.89 -18.72
C SER A 31 16.93 -9.31 -19.62
N ASN A 32 16.61 -8.20 -20.28
CA ASN A 32 17.63 -7.44 -21.00
C ASN A 32 18.68 -7.05 -19.96
N VAL A 33 19.78 -7.80 -19.86
CA VAL A 33 20.92 -7.41 -19.03
C VAL A 33 21.52 -6.21 -19.75
N LYS A 34 21.05 -5.02 -19.38
CA LYS A 34 21.69 -3.78 -19.76
C LYS A 34 23.13 -3.89 -19.25
N ALA A 35 24.10 -3.67 -20.14
CA ALA A 35 25.50 -3.64 -19.72
C ALA A 35 25.66 -2.53 -18.66
N ALA A 36 26.43 -2.82 -17.62
CA ALA A 36 26.79 -1.82 -16.61
C ALA A 36 27.40 -0.58 -17.29
N THR A 37 26.94 0.59 -16.88
CA THR A 37 27.41 1.88 -17.37
C THR A 37 28.69 2.25 -16.62
N SER A 38 29.72 2.72 -17.34
CA SER A 38 30.88 3.35 -16.71
C SER A 38 30.74 4.87 -16.85
N TYR A 39 30.86 5.57 -15.72
CA TYR A 39 30.78 7.01 -15.59
C TYR A 39 32.15 7.70 -15.67
N GLY A 40 33.24 6.97 -15.96
CA GLY A 40 34.57 7.56 -16.05
C GLY A 40 34.96 8.27 -14.75
N SER A 41 35.39 9.53 -14.85
CA SER A 41 35.68 10.41 -13.70
C SER A 41 34.55 11.37 -13.35
N ASP A 42 33.35 11.22 -13.92
CA ASP A 42 32.27 12.22 -13.85
C ASP A 42 31.80 12.57 -12.43
N PHE A 43 31.96 11.64 -11.47
CA PHE A 43 31.54 11.86 -10.07
C PHE A 43 32.67 12.40 -9.17
N LEU A 44 33.92 12.47 -9.65
CA LEU A 44 35.02 13.06 -8.89
C LEU A 44 34.86 14.59 -8.83
N LYS A 45 34.99 15.18 -7.64
CA LYS A 45 34.74 16.60 -7.40
C LYS A 45 36.00 17.39 -7.14
N THR A 46 36.83 16.93 -6.21
CA THR A 46 38.10 17.57 -5.87
C THR A 46 39.17 16.52 -5.69
N VAL A 47 40.41 16.94 -5.83
CA VAL A 47 41.59 16.15 -5.53
C VAL A 47 42.60 17.03 -4.82
N GLU A 48 43.25 16.49 -3.80
CA GLU A 48 44.37 17.12 -3.11
C GLU A 48 45.43 16.07 -2.77
N LEU A 49 46.66 16.53 -2.58
CA LEU A 49 47.78 15.70 -2.18
C LEU A 49 48.10 15.99 -0.72
N GLN A 50 48.35 14.94 0.05
CA GLN A 50 48.64 15.04 1.47
C GLN A 50 49.95 14.34 1.83
N ASP A 51 50.64 14.88 2.83
CA ASP A 51 51.82 14.28 3.44
C ASP A 51 51.46 13.06 4.32
N THR A 52 52.48 12.43 4.93
CA THR A 52 52.31 11.27 5.81
C THR A 52 51.53 11.58 7.09
N ASP A 53 51.47 12.85 7.49
CA ASP A 53 50.71 13.33 8.65
C ASP A 53 49.25 13.68 8.26
N GLY A 54 48.93 13.65 6.96
CA GLY A 54 47.61 13.95 6.42
C GLY A 54 47.33 15.43 6.19
N ASN A 55 48.36 16.28 6.17
CA ASN A 55 48.21 17.68 5.81
C ASN A 55 48.33 17.85 4.30
N GLU A 56 47.53 18.74 3.72
CA GLU A 56 47.67 19.15 2.32
C GLU A 56 49.10 19.65 2.05
N SER A 57 49.74 19.13 1.01
CA SER A 57 51.08 19.52 0.58
C SER A 57 51.21 19.47 -0.93
N THR A 58 52.04 20.37 -1.46
CA THR A 58 52.53 20.34 -2.85
C THR A 58 54.05 20.29 -2.90
N ASP A 59 54.69 20.02 -1.76
CA ASP A 59 56.13 19.93 -1.62
C ASP A 59 56.48 18.55 -1.04
N PHE A 60 57.21 17.75 -1.80
CA PHE A 60 57.47 16.35 -1.49
C PHE A 60 58.91 15.98 -1.84
N GLY A 61 59.58 15.26 -0.94
CA GLY A 61 60.84 14.60 -1.24
C GLY A 61 60.67 13.55 -2.34
N TYR A 62 61.71 13.36 -3.15
CA TYR A 62 61.73 12.35 -4.22
C TYR A 62 61.27 10.94 -3.82
N ARG A 63 61.42 10.56 -2.54
CA ARG A 63 61.03 9.23 -2.02
C ARG A 63 59.81 9.26 -1.12
N ASP A 64 59.16 10.40 -0.95
CA ASP A 64 58.06 10.56 -0.03
C ASP A 64 56.84 9.75 -0.50
N ASP A 65 56.05 9.36 0.49
CA ASP A 65 54.75 8.76 0.29
C ASP A 65 53.72 9.89 0.22
N ILE A 66 52.95 9.89 -0.87
CA ILE A 66 51.97 10.91 -1.19
C ILE A 66 50.60 10.27 -1.07
N LYS A 67 49.76 10.80 -0.19
CA LYS A 67 48.36 10.39 -0.14
C LYS A 67 47.57 11.22 -1.14
N VAL A 68 46.92 10.55 -2.09
CA VAL A 68 46.00 11.16 -3.04
C VAL A 68 44.61 11.08 -2.43
N HIS A 69 44.04 12.25 -2.10
CA HIS A 69 42.72 12.38 -1.49
C HIS A 69 41.73 12.94 -2.51
N TYR A 70 40.69 12.17 -2.83
CA TYR A 70 39.59 12.60 -3.69
C TYR A 70 38.31 12.80 -2.87
N THR A 71 37.52 13.80 -3.24
CA THR A 71 36.09 13.83 -2.90
C THR A 71 35.25 13.47 -4.12
N TRP A 72 34.11 12.83 -3.90
CA TRP A 72 33.22 12.38 -4.98
C TRP A 72 31.76 12.53 -4.58
N GLU A 73 30.89 12.70 -5.57
CA GLU A 73 29.43 12.83 -5.40
C GLU A 73 28.70 12.38 -6.66
N ILE A 74 27.66 11.55 -6.47
CA ILE A 74 26.71 11.17 -7.53
C ILE A 74 25.64 12.26 -7.62
N PRO A 75 25.51 12.98 -8.76
CA PRO A 75 24.45 13.96 -8.93
C PRO A 75 23.07 13.28 -8.88
N ASN A 76 22.13 13.85 -8.12
CA ASN A 76 20.78 13.30 -7.94
C ASN A 76 19.97 13.14 -9.25
N SER A 77 20.36 13.85 -10.32
CA SER A 77 19.75 13.72 -11.64
C SER A 77 20.18 12.47 -12.41
N VAL A 78 21.20 11.76 -11.92
CA VAL A 78 21.76 10.56 -12.55
C VAL A 78 21.22 9.32 -11.84
N ASP A 79 20.56 8.46 -12.60
CA ASP A 79 20.02 7.20 -12.08
C ASP A 79 21.07 6.08 -12.18
N VAL A 80 22.03 6.10 -11.26
CA VAL A 80 23.06 5.05 -11.11
C VAL A 80 22.41 3.76 -10.59
N LYS A 81 22.83 2.63 -11.17
CA LYS A 81 22.36 1.29 -10.80
C LYS A 81 23.47 0.45 -10.17
N ALA A 82 23.06 -0.57 -9.44
CA ALA A 82 23.97 -1.57 -8.91
C ALA A 82 24.79 -2.21 -10.05
N GLY A 83 26.10 -2.28 -9.86
CA GLY A 83 27.05 -2.79 -10.84
C GLY A 83 27.56 -1.76 -11.86
N ASP A 84 26.96 -0.56 -11.95
CA ASP A 84 27.58 0.54 -12.68
C ASP A 84 28.92 0.95 -12.03
N THR A 85 29.81 1.57 -12.80
CA THR A 85 31.18 1.85 -12.37
C THR A 85 31.60 3.30 -12.52
N MET A 86 32.52 3.74 -11.66
CA MET A 86 33.36 4.94 -11.87
C MET A 86 34.80 4.46 -12.12
N ASP A 87 35.40 4.87 -13.22
CA ASP A 87 36.71 4.38 -13.69
C ASP A 87 37.63 5.55 -14.03
N PHE A 88 38.80 5.62 -13.40
CA PHE A 88 39.79 6.65 -13.70
C PHE A 88 41.22 6.10 -13.57
N THR A 89 42.21 6.90 -13.97
CA THR A 89 43.62 6.53 -13.92
C THR A 89 44.43 7.68 -13.35
N LEU A 90 45.27 7.39 -12.36
CA LEU A 90 46.16 8.38 -11.76
C LEU A 90 47.23 8.86 -12.76
N PRO A 91 47.82 10.07 -12.56
CA PRO A 91 48.92 10.56 -13.38
C PRO A 91 50.05 9.53 -13.48
N SER A 92 50.66 9.39 -14.65
CA SER A 92 51.74 8.41 -14.89
C SER A 92 52.99 8.65 -14.06
N ASP A 93 53.17 9.87 -13.57
CA ASP A 93 54.26 10.29 -12.69
C ASP A 93 54.05 9.85 -11.24
N LEU A 94 52.90 9.25 -10.93
CA LEU A 94 52.63 8.59 -9.67
C LEU A 94 52.44 7.09 -9.86
N VAL A 95 52.90 6.31 -8.89
CA VAL A 95 52.67 4.87 -8.81
C VAL A 95 52.06 4.56 -7.45
N LEU A 96 50.94 3.83 -7.44
CA LEU A 96 50.38 3.31 -6.19
C LEU A 96 51.41 2.43 -5.48
N ARG A 97 51.41 2.46 -4.15
CA ARG A 97 52.38 1.66 -3.40
C ARG A 97 52.04 0.16 -3.42
N THR A 98 50.77 -0.20 -3.54
CA THR A 98 50.29 -1.58 -3.60
C THR A 98 48.99 -1.70 -4.42
N ASN A 99 48.58 -2.93 -4.77
CA ASN A 99 47.24 -3.19 -5.27
C ASN A 99 46.22 -3.09 -4.12
N LEU A 100 45.07 -2.46 -4.37
CA LEU A 100 44.06 -2.20 -3.34
C LEU A 100 42.71 -2.81 -3.72
N GLN A 101 42.04 -3.36 -2.71
CA GLN A 101 40.63 -3.74 -2.78
C GLN A 101 39.96 -3.46 -1.43
N PHE A 102 38.97 -2.58 -1.41
CA PHE A 102 38.23 -2.22 -0.20
C PHE A 102 36.80 -1.75 -0.54
N ASP A 103 35.93 -1.68 0.46
CA ASP A 103 34.55 -1.21 0.30
C ASP A 103 34.43 0.24 0.78
N LEU A 104 33.69 1.05 0.03
CA LEU A 104 33.17 2.34 0.49
C LEU A 104 31.97 2.07 1.37
N LYS A 105 32.03 2.53 2.62
CA LYS A 105 30.97 2.29 3.59
C LYS A 105 30.41 3.58 4.15
N THR A 106 29.14 3.54 4.50
CA THR A 106 28.49 4.55 5.33
C THR A 106 28.98 4.42 6.78
N ASP A 107 28.68 5.41 7.61
CA ASP A 107 28.93 5.37 9.06
C ASP A 107 28.24 4.17 9.75
N ASN A 108 27.15 3.67 9.16
CA ASN A 108 26.40 2.51 9.66
C ASN A 108 26.93 1.17 9.11
N GLY A 109 27.92 1.21 8.21
CA GLY A 109 28.57 0.03 7.64
C GLY A 109 27.91 -0.52 6.37
N ASP A 110 26.90 0.17 5.81
CA ASP A 110 26.30 -0.19 4.53
C ASP A 110 27.32 0.04 3.40
N VAL A 111 27.44 -0.90 2.47
CA VAL A 111 28.40 -0.80 1.36
C VAL A 111 27.80 0.02 0.24
N VAL A 112 28.42 1.14 -0.12
CA VAL A 112 28.02 2.02 -1.24
C VAL A 112 28.64 1.56 -2.55
N GLY A 113 29.83 0.99 -2.49
CA GLY A 113 30.52 0.41 -3.63
C GLY A 113 31.83 -0.26 -3.23
N THR A 114 32.43 -1.02 -4.14
CA THR A 114 33.73 -1.67 -3.95
C THR A 114 34.76 -1.03 -4.86
N VAL A 115 35.90 -0.68 -4.29
CA VAL A 115 37.04 -0.08 -4.98
C VAL A 115 38.07 -1.16 -5.30
N VAL A 116 38.61 -1.12 -6.53
CA VAL A 116 39.77 -1.89 -6.96
C VAL A 116 40.76 -0.92 -7.60
N ALA A 117 41.98 -0.83 -7.06
CA ALA A 117 43.05 -0.03 -7.63
C ALA A 117 44.25 -0.90 -7.98
N ILE A 118 44.73 -0.78 -9.23
CA ILE A 118 45.80 -1.61 -9.77
C ILE A 118 47.07 -0.77 -9.85
N ARG A 119 48.11 -1.20 -9.15
CA ARG A 119 49.39 -0.48 -9.03
C ARG A 119 50.04 -0.19 -10.37
N ASP A 120 50.22 -1.23 -11.18
CA ASP A 120 51.06 -1.14 -12.38
C ASP A 120 50.43 -0.28 -13.48
N THR A 121 49.11 -0.08 -13.44
CA THR A 121 48.39 0.75 -14.41
C THR A 121 47.90 2.06 -13.83
N GLY A 122 47.98 2.27 -12.51
CA GLY A 122 47.36 3.39 -11.81
C GLY A 122 45.83 3.44 -11.96
N LYS A 123 45.19 2.36 -12.42
CA LYS A 123 43.76 2.34 -12.73
C LYS A 123 42.98 2.11 -11.45
N VAL A 124 42.00 2.97 -11.19
CA VAL A 124 41.04 2.85 -10.10
C VAL A 124 39.65 2.60 -10.69
N THR A 125 38.98 1.57 -10.20
CA THR A 125 37.60 1.24 -10.56
C THR A 125 36.77 1.12 -9.29
N ILE A 126 35.68 1.85 -9.22
CA ILE A 126 34.66 1.74 -8.18
C ILE A 126 33.43 1.10 -8.81
N THR A 127 32.89 0.05 -8.20
CA THR A 127 31.65 -0.61 -8.62
C THR A 127 30.56 -0.33 -7.60
N PHE A 128 29.48 0.35 -7.99
CA PHE A 128 28.43 0.74 -7.06
C PHE A 128 27.53 -0.45 -6.66
N SER A 129 27.06 -0.47 -5.42
CA SER A 129 26.11 -1.46 -4.90
C SER A 129 24.65 -1.04 -5.18
N ASP A 130 23.68 -1.80 -4.68
CA ASP A 130 22.26 -1.44 -4.67
C ASP A 130 21.92 -0.28 -3.72
N TYR A 131 22.85 0.12 -2.85
CA TYR A 131 22.70 1.29 -1.98
C TYR A 131 22.37 2.56 -2.78
N VAL A 132 22.99 2.74 -3.95
CA VAL A 132 22.79 3.93 -4.80
C VAL A 132 21.40 3.97 -5.46
N GLU A 133 20.67 2.86 -5.46
CA GLU A 133 19.34 2.80 -6.07
C GLU A 133 18.25 3.38 -5.17
N ASN A 134 18.48 3.40 -3.84
CA ASN A 134 17.49 3.79 -2.83
C ASN A 134 17.87 5.07 -2.06
N ASN A 135 19.03 5.64 -2.34
CA ASN A 135 19.52 6.84 -1.67
C ASN A 135 19.83 7.98 -2.67
N SER A 136 19.98 9.18 -2.15
CA SER A 136 20.25 10.45 -2.82
C SER A 136 21.30 11.23 -2.03
N ASP A 137 21.81 12.33 -2.59
CA ASP A 137 22.91 13.12 -2.02
C ASP A 137 24.12 12.23 -1.66
N ILE A 138 24.41 11.26 -2.52
CA ILE A 138 25.46 10.26 -2.27
C ILE A 138 26.82 10.89 -2.56
N LYS A 139 27.66 10.97 -1.53
CA LYS A 139 29.00 11.57 -1.61
C LYS A 139 29.92 10.97 -0.57
N GLY A 140 31.22 11.15 -0.77
CA GLY A 140 32.22 10.73 0.19
C GLY A 140 33.64 11.02 -0.24
N SER A 141 34.58 10.29 0.36
CA SER A 141 36.01 10.41 0.08
C SER A 141 36.65 9.12 -0.43
N LEU A 142 37.82 9.27 -1.05
CA LEU A 142 38.66 8.18 -1.57
C LEU A 142 40.13 8.53 -1.33
N ASP A 143 40.83 7.68 -0.59
CA ASP A 143 42.24 7.84 -0.23
C ASP A 143 43.09 6.70 -0.79
N PHE A 144 44.23 7.05 -1.39
CA PHE A 144 45.22 6.10 -1.87
C PHE A 144 46.65 6.56 -1.55
N TRP A 145 47.50 5.64 -1.08
CA TRP A 145 48.94 5.92 -0.98
C TRP A 145 49.67 5.66 -2.31
N ALA A 146 50.35 6.69 -2.79
CA ALA A 146 51.19 6.68 -3.97
C ALA A 146 52.60 7.22 -3.66
N GLY A 147 53.46 7.21 -4.66
CA GLY A 147 54.71 7.98 -4.66
C GLY A 147 55.17 8.21 -6.09
N PHE A 148 56.23 9.00 -6.26
CA PHE A 148 56.73 9.33 -7.59
C PHE A 148 57.16 8.09 -8.39
N ASN A 149 56.84 8.10 -9.68
CA ASN A 149 57.30 7.12 -10.63
C ASN A 149 58.76 7.42 -10.99
N PHE A 150 59.68 6.58 -10.55
CA PHE A 150 61.11 6.79 -10.77
C PHE A 150 61.54 6.61 -12.24
N ASP A 151 60.68 6.07 -13.10
CA ASP A 151 60.95 6.00 -14.54
C ASP A 151 60.68 7.34 -15.25
N THR A 152 59.87 8.23 -14.65
CA THR A 152 59.47 9.51 -15.25
C THR A 152 59.94 10.73 -14.46
N VAL A 153 60.10 10.61 -13.13
CA VAL A 153 60.53 11.70 -12.24
C VAL A 153 62.03 11.57 -11.89
N SER A 154 62.76 12.68 -11.99
CA SER A 154 64.21 12.77 -11.75
C SER A 154 64.57 12.79 -10.27
N ALA A 155 65.62 12.07 -9.89
CA ALA A 155 66.18 12.08 -8.52
C ALA A 155 66.89 13.40 -8.16
N GLU A 156 67.19 14.25 -9.15
CA GLU A 156 67.74 15.60 -8.95
C GLU A 156 66.67 16.62 -8.49
N GLY A 157 65.41 16.20 -8.39
CA GLY A 157 64.27 17.06 -8.07
C GLY A 157 63.71 17.80 -9.29
N ASP A 158 62.59 18.47 -9.06
CA ASP A 158 61.89 19.32 -10.04
C ASP A 158 61.18 20.46 -9.30
N ASP A 159 61.46 21.71 -9.67
CA ASP A 159 60.84 22.89 -9.05
C ASP A 159 59.36 23.06 -9.47
N SER A 160 58.89 22.34 -10.50
CA SER A 160 57.51 22.42 -10.99
C SER A 160 57.09 21.19 -11.81
N LEU A 161 56.86 20.06 -11.15
CA LEU A 161 56.25 18.89 -11.78
C LEU A 161 54.73 19.05 -11.85
N SER A 162 54.15 19.00 -13.05
CA SER A 162 52.70 19.06 -13.26
C SER A 162 52.09 17.66 -13.23
N LEU A 163 51.07 17.48 -12.38
CA LEU A 163 50.30 16.25 -12.23
C LEU A 163 48.84 16.51 -12.64
N ASP A 164 48.39 15.83 -13.69
CA ASP A 164 47.06 16.03 -14.27
C ASP A 164 46.08 14.95 -13.77
N PHE A 165 45.23 15.31 -12.80
CA PHE A 165 44.32 14.38 -12.14
C PHE A 165 42.93 14.42 -12.79
N PRO A 166 42.33 13.26 -13.11
CA PRO A 166 40.99 13.23 -13.69
C PRO A 166 39.93 13.69 -12.67
N LEU A 167 39.02 14.57 -13.10
CA LEU A 167 37.85 15.03 -12.34
C LEU A 167 36.59 15.00 -13.22
N GLY A 168 35.44 15.30 -12.64
CA GLY A 168 34.19 15.42 -13.38
C GLY A 168 34.25 16.55 -14.42
N GLY A 169 34.11 16.21 -15.70
CA GLY A 169 34.14 17.19 -16.80
C GLY A 169 35.53 17.58 -17.32
N GLY A 170 36.61 16.90 -16.88
CA GLY A 170 37.97 17.17 -17.37
C GLY A 170 39.04 16.64 -16.42
N SER A 171 39.99 17.50 -16.10
CA SER A 171 41.09 17.20 -15.18
C SER A 171 41.53 18.46 -14.42
N ASP A 172 42.21 18.28 -13.30
CA ASP A 172 42.79 19.33 -12.48
C ASP A 172 44.30 19.17 -12.41
N GLU A 173 45.00 20.27 -12.66
CA GLU A 173 46.46 20.31 -12.69
C GLU A 173 46.98 20.73 -11.32
N ILE A 174 47.64 19.80 -10.63
CA ILE A 174 48.37 20.11 -9.39
C ILE A 174 49.86 20.21 -9.73
N VAL A 175 50.44 21.38 -9.49
CA VAL A 175 51.88 21.59 -9.61
C VAL A 175 52.55 21.32 -8.27
N VAL A 176 53.49 20.37 -8.27
CA VAL A 176 54.25 19.99 -7.08
C VAL A 176 55.74 20.34 -7.25
N VAL A 177 56.38 20.64 -6.12
CA VAL A 177 57.83 20.69 -5.98
C VAL A 177 58.28 19.30 -5.56
N VAL A 178 59.26 18.77 -6.29
CA VAL A 178 59.94 17.52 -5.96
C VAL A 178 61.32 17.86 -5.43
N ASP A 179 61.47 17.77 -4.12
CA ASP A 179 62.76 17.94 -3.48
C ASP A 179 63.73 16.84 -3.94
N PRO A 180 65.02 17.18 -4.20
CA PRO A 180 66.01 16.21 -4.63
C PRO A 180 66.16 15.09 -3.61
N LEU A 181 66.63 13.94 -4.07
CA LEU A 181 66.88 12.81 -3.20
C LEU A 181 67.84 13.20 -2.06
N ILE A 182 67.35 13.11 -0.83
CA ILE A 182 68.16 13.37 0.37
C ILE A 182 69.27 12.32 0.47
N GLU A 183 70.52 12.80 0.57
CA GLU A 183 71.67 11.93 0.77
C GLU A 183 71.62 11.22 2.13
N ILE A 184 72.05 9.95 2.15
CA ILE A 184 72.16 9.16 3.39
C ILE A 184 73.13 9.86 4.35
N ASN A 185 72.74 10.00 5.62
CA ASN A 185 73.59 10.60 6.66
C ASN A 185 74.99 9.94 6.63
N PRO A 186 76.07 10.70 6.39
CA PRO A 186 77.41 10.14 6.24
C PRO A 186 77.95 9.48 7.52
N ASN A 187 77.31 9.71 8.67
CA ASN A 187 77.63 9.07 9.94
C ASN A 187 76.70 7.88 10.29
N GLU A 188 75.86 7.43 9.35
CA GLU A 188 74.97 6.28 9.55
C GLU A 188 75.76 4.99 9.76
N THR A 189 75.69 4.41 10.95
CA THR A 189 76.34 3.13 11.26
C THR A 189 75.36 1.95 11.27
N ALA A 190 74.06 2.21 11.32
CA ALA A 190 73.03 1.20 11.16
C ALA A 190 71.70 1.86 10.79
N HIS A 191 71.01 1.31 9.81
CA HIS A 191 69.67 1.72 9.40
C HIS A 191 68.89 0.51 8.90
N LYS A 192 67.60 0.47 9.23
CA LYS A 192 66.71 -0.64 8.93
C LYS A 192 65.47 -0.11 8.24
N TYR A 193 65.06 -0.78 7.18
CA TYR A 193 63.81 -0.51 6.50
C TYR A 193 63.17 -1.81 6.02
N GLY A 194 61.86 -1.78 5.81
CA GLY A 194 61.13 -2.90 5.25
C GLY A 194 59.86 -2.44 4.57
N TYR A 195 59.35 -3.28 3.68
CA TYR A 195 58.12 -3.03 2.92
C TYR A 195 57.39 -4.36 2.69
N VAL A 196 56.06 -4.29 2.64
CA VAL A 196 55.22 -5.41 2.23
C VAL A 196 55.34 -5.57 0.72
N ASP A 197 55.41 -6.80 0.23
CA ASP A 197 55.45 -7.10 -1.20
C ASP A 197 54.15 -6.64 -1.87
N SER A 198 54.26 -5.90 -2.96
CA SER A 198 53.13 -5.26 -3.62
C SER A 198 52.16 -6.24 -4.29
N GLN A 199 52.57 -7.49 -4.52
CA GLN A 199 51.75 -8.54 -5.13
C GLN A 199 51.35 -9.63 -4.13
N ASN A 200 52.07 -9.73 -3.00
CA ASN A 200 51.81 -10.69 -1.95
C ASN A 200 51.81 -10.02 -0.56
N PRO A 201 50.64 -9.66 -0.01
CA PRO A 201 50.57 -8.96 1.27
C PRO A 201 51.10 -9.79 2.46
N GLU A 202 51.26 -11.11 2.32
CA GLU A 202 51.89 -11.96 3.33
C GLU A 202 53.42 -11.89 3.31
N LEU A 203 54.05 -11.45 2.22
CA LEU A 203 55.50 -11.41 2.10
C LEU A 203 56.03 -10.02 2.47
N ILE A 204 56.96 -9.95 3.42
CA ILE A 204 57.57 -8.69 3.85
C ILE A 204 59.06 -8.74 3.57
N HIS A 205 59.58 -7.74 2.88
CA HIS A 205 60.99 -7.58 2.58
C HIS A 205 61.65 -6.67 3.60
N TRP A 206 62.76 -7.13 4.18
CA TRP A 206 63.56 -6.37 5.13
C TRP A 206 64.97 -6.15 4.60
N SER A 207 65.50 -4.97 4.86
CA SER A 207 66.87 -4.62 4.55
C SER A 207 67.50 -3.81 5.68
N VAL A 208 68.75 -4.13 5.97
CA VAL A 208 69.56 -3.45 6.97
C VAL A 208 70.84 -2.99 6.32
N ARG A 209 71.10 -1.68 6.38
CA ARG A 209 72.40 -1.09 6.05
C ARG A 209 73.21 -1.02 7.33
N VAL A 210 74.38 -1.64 7.32
CA VAL A 210 75.32 -1.66 8.43
C VAL A 210 76.58 -0.93 8.01
N ASN A 211 77.01 0.01 8.85
CA ASN A 211 78.26 0.78 8.74
C ASN A 211 78.42 1.59 7.44
N TYR A 212 77.38 2.30 6.98
CA TYR A 212 77.49 3.23 5.85
C TYR A 212 78.59 4.29 6.05
N ALA A 213 78.79 4.73 7.30
CA ALA A 213 79.85 5.64 7.72
C ALA A 213 81.28 5.08 7.59
N LYS A 214 81.44 3.77 7.29
CA LYS A 214 82.73 3.08 7.17
C LYS A 214 83.63 3.28 8.38
N THR A 215 83.02 3.30 9.56
CA THR A 215 83.76 3.36 10.83
C THR A 215 84.44 2.02 11.10
N ASN A 216 85.56 2.03 11.81
CA ASN A 216 86.23 0.79 12.22
C ASN A 216 85.46 0.15 13.39
N ILE A 217 84.71 -0.92 13.13
CA ILE A 217 83.97 -1.68 14.14
C ILE A 217 84.61 -3.05 14.29
N GLU A 218 85.29 -3.29 15.40
CA GLU A 218 85.96 -4.57 15.70
C GLU A 218 84.94 -5.61 16.17
N ASN A 219 85.05 -6.84 15.66
CA ASN A 219 84.17 -7.96 15.98
C ASN A 219 82.67 -7.63 15.88
N ALA A 220 82.28 -6.97 14.79
CA ALA A 220 80.91 -6.53 14.57
C ALA A 220 79.93 -7.71 14.49
N VAL A 221 78.78 -7.54 15.15
CA VAL A 221 77.70 -8.52 15.19
C VAL A 221 76.37 -7.80 15.07
N TYR A 222 75.52 -8.25 14.15
CA TYR A 222 74.14 -7.81 14.02
C TYR A 222 73.18 -8.91 14.49
N GLU A 223 72.25 -8.56 15.36
CA GLU A 223 71.18 -9.46 15.82
C GLU A 223 69.82 -8.82 15.53
N ASP A 224 68.93 -9.55 14.87
CA ASP A 224 67.61 -9.11 14.45
C ASP A 224 66.52 -9.81 15.28
N PHE A 225 65.48 -9.06 15.61
CA PHE A 225 64.35 -9.45 16.42
C PHE A 225 63.06 -9.21 15.63
N ILE A 226 62.47 -10.30 15.15
CA ILE A 226 61.21 -10.28 14.42
C ILE A 226 60.11 -9.84 15.38
N GLY A 227 59.33 -8.85 14.95
CA GLY A 227 58.19 -8.35 15.69
C GLY A 227 57.01 -9.33 15.69
N PRO A 228 55.88 -8.93 16.28
CA PRO A 228 54.66 -9.73 16.24
C PRO A 228 54.16 -9.94 14.81
N ASP A 229 53.26 -10.91 14.69
CA ASP A 229 52.50 -11.25 13.48
C ASP A 229 53.34 -11.60 12.25
N GLN A 230 54.56 -12.09 12.48
CA GLN A 230 55.52 -12.41 11.44
C GLN A 230 56.38 -13.62 11.81
N VAL A 231 56.78 -14.38 10.79
CA VAL A 231 57.75 -15.48 10.92
C VAL A 231 58.92 -15.24 9.97
N LEU A 232 60.15 -15.47 10.46
CA LEU A 232 61.37 -15.36 9.66
C LEU A 232 61.48 -16.49 8.63
N ASN A 233 61.71 -16.12 7.37
CA ASN A 233 62.18 -17.05 6.35
C ASN A 233 63.72 -17.11 6.43
N PHE A 234 64.27 -17.94 7.32
CA PHE A 234 65.71 -17.93 7.63
C PHE A 234 66.58 -18.22 6.40
N ASP A 235 66.11 -19.09 5.51
CA ASP A 235 66.79 -19.41 4.25
C ASP A 235 66.91 -18.21 3.29
N SER A 236 66.19 -17.11 3.53
CA SER A 236 66.28 -15.86 2.76
C SER A 236 67.37 -14.90 3.25
N VAL A 237 67.95 -15.13 4.45
CA VAL A 237 68.89 -14.20 5.06
C VAL A 237 70.22 -14.19 4.30
N ARG A 238 70.62 -13.03 3.80
CA ARG A 238 71.88 -12.81 3.08
C ARG A 238 72.53 -11.53 3.58
N ALA A 239 73.86 -11.50 3.60
CA ALA A 239 74.62 -10.28 3.85
C ALA A 239 75.77 -10.16 2.85
N TYR A 240 75.95 -8.97 2.30
CA TYR A 240 76.99 -8.68 1.31
C TYR A 240 77.76 -7.43 1.72
N HIS A 241 79.08 -7.52 1.64
CA HIS A 241 79.96 -6.35 1.73
C HIS A 241 79.86 -5.56 0.42
N GLY A 242 79.83 -4.23 0.51
CA GLY A 242 79.74 -3.39 -0.67
C GLY A 242 79.78 -1.90 -0.38
N ASP A 243 79.36 -1.13 -1.39
CA ASP A 243 79.22 0.32 -1.33
C ASP A 243 77.77 0.71 -1.61
N ILE A 244 77.36 1.86 -1.09
CA ILE A 244 76.05 2.44 -1.39
C ILE A 244 76.30 3.79 -2.05
N LEU A 245 75.74 3.95 -3.24
CA LEU A 245 75.78 5.20 -3.98
C LEU A 245 74.84 6.24 -3.34
N PRO A 246 75.03 7.54 -3.65
CA PRO A 246 74.15 8.61 -3.16
C PRO A 246 72.65 8.38 -3.48
N ASP A 247 72.35 7.66 -4.56
CA ASP A 247 70.98 7.30 -4.96
C ASP A 247 70.36 6.13 -4.15
N ASN A 248 71.08 5.65 -3.12
CA ASN A 248 70.79 4.49 -2.29
C ASN A 248 70.91 3.12 -3.04
N THR A 249 71.51 3.13 -4.24
CA THR A 249 71.84 1.90 -4.97
C THR A 249 73.00 1.18 -4.27
N PHE A 250 72.76 -0.08 -3.88
CA PHE A 250 73.81 -0.93 -3.32
C PHE A 250 74.64 -1.56 -4.44
N ILE A 251 75.90 -1.18 -4.54
CA ILE A 251 76.89 -1.82 -5.39
C ILE A 251 77.51 -2.96 -4.60
N ASN A 252 77.26 -4.19 -5.04
CA ASN A 252 77.96 -5.35 -4.52
C ASN A 252 79.41 -5.34 -5.03
N SER A 253 80.31 -4.75 -4.24
CA SER A 253 81.75 -4.64 -4.52
C SER A 253 82.59 -5.63 -3.71
N GLY A 254 81.99 -6.43 -2.82
CA GLY A 254 82.68 -7.31 -1.86
C GLY A 254 82.23 -8.78 -1.85
N ASN A 255 82.65 -9.51 -0.81
CA ASN A 255 82.30 -10.92 -0.61
C ASN A 255 80.94 -11.05 0.12
N GLN A 256 80.20 -12.12 -0.19
CA GLN A 256 79.07 -12.53 0.63
C GLN A 256 79.58 -13.03 1.99
N VAL A 257 78.92 -12.63 3.07
CA VAL A 257 79.19 -13.16 4.42
C VAL A 257 78.91 -14.68 4.41
N PRO A 258 79.83 -15.53 4.90
CA PRO A 258 79.65 -16.98 4.86
C PRO A 258 78.39 -17.44 5.58
N ALA A 259 77.69 -18.45 5.03
CA ALA A 259 76.49 -19.01 5.64
C ALA A 259 76.72 -19.53 7.09
N SER A 260 77.94 -19.96 7.42
CA SER A 260 78.34 -20.39 8.76
C SER A 260 78.29 -19.29 9.82
N ASN A 261 78.25 -18.02 9.41
CA ASN A 261 78.22 -16.88 10.31
C ASN A 261 76.80 -16.50 10.75
N PHE A 262 75.77 -17.12 10.15
CA PHE A 262 74.37 -16.88 10.48
C PHE A 262 73.87 -17.95 11.45
N VAL A 263 73.19 -17.51 12.50
CA VAL A 263 72.55 -18.37 13.49
C VAL A 263 71.11 -17.92 13.65
N GLN A 264 70.15 -18.82 13.45
CA GLN A 264 68.76 -18.56 13.78
C GLN A 264 68.61 -18.55 15.31
N THR A 265 67.92 -17.55 15.84
CA THR A 265 67.61 -17.41 17.27
C THR A 265 66.12 -17.64 17.49
N ASP A 266 65.71 -17.81 18.75
CA ASP A 266 64.29 -17.98 19.10
C ASP A 266 63.42 -16.77 18.69
N ARG A 267 64.03 -15.61 18.46
CA ARG A 267 63.35 -14.35 18.14
C ARG A 267 63.74 -13.76 16.77
N GLY A 268 64.56 -14.42 15.98
CA GLY A 268 65.04 -13.91 14.69
C GLY A 268 66.34 -14.56 14.26
N PHE A 269 67.38 -13.76 14.03
CA PHE A 269 68.69 -14.28 13.64
C PHE A 269 69.83 -13.40 14.12
N LYS A 270 71.02 -13.97 14.10
CA LYS A 270 72.29 -13.30 14.41
C LYS A 270 73.28 -13.54 13.29
N VAL A 271 74.04 -12.53 12.92
CA VAL A 271 75.14 -12.62 11.96
C VAL A 271 76.42 -12.02 12.52
N THR A 272 77.49 -12.81 12.52
CA THR A 272 78.84 -12.33 12.82
C THR A 272 79.46 -11.74 11.56
N LEU A 273 79.71 -10.44 11.58
CA LEU A 273 80.25 -9.67 10.46
C LEU A 273 81.78 -9.54 10.52
N GLY A 274 82.38 -9.72 11.70
CA GLY A 274 83.82 -9.57 11.90
C GLY A 274 84.24 -8.11 11.94
N ASP A 275 85.50 -7.81 11.65
CA ASP A 275 85.99 -6.44 11.63
C ASP A 275 85.43 -5.69 10.39
N LEU A 276 84.69 -4.61 10.62
CA LEU A 276 84.11 -3.79 9.56
C LEU A 276 84.88 -2.50 9.36
N THR A 277 85.26 -2.24 8.12
CA THR A 277 85.74 -0.94 7.62
C THR A 277 84.96 -0.46 6.40
N ASP A 278 83.94 -1.21 6.02
CA ASP A 278 83.10 -1.06 4.84
C ASP A 278 81.62 -1.21 5.22
N THR A 279 80.75 -1.08 4.21
CA THR A 279 79.30 -1.20 4.38
C THR A 279 78.87 -2.65 4.15
N VAL A 280 77.95 -3.13 4.97
CA VAL A 280 77.29 -4.42 4.76
C VAL A 280 75.79 -4.20 4.57
N LYS A 281 75.21 -4.80 3.52
CA LYS A 281 73.76 -4.86 3.33
C LYS A 281 73.26 -6.26 3.70
N ILE A 282 72.36 -6.31 4.67
CA ILE A 282 71.66 -7.53 5.08
C ILE A 282 70.25 -7.49 4.50
N THR A 283 69.82 -8.54 3.83
CA THR A 283 68.46 -8.66 3.26
C THR A 283 67.84 -9.98 3.67
N TYR A 284 66.55 -9.97 3.96
CA TYR A 284 65.78 -11.16 4.29
C TYR A 284 64.29 -10.88 4.15
N THR A 285 63.49 -11.92 4.27
CA THR A 285 62.03 -11.83 4.22
C THR A 285 61.39 -12.42 5.47
N THR A 286 60.25 -11.87 5.85
CA THR A 286 59.33 -12.48 6.81
C THR A 286 58.01 -12.80 6.11
N THR A 287 57.26 -13.73 6.68
CA THR A 287 55.88 -14.03 6.27
C THR A 287 54.93 -13.58 7.37
N ALA A 288 53.95 -12.75 7.02
CA ALA A 288 52.90 -12.30 7.93
C ALA A 288 52.03 -13.49 8.37
N THR A 289 51.79 -13.63 9.67
CA THR A 289 51.01 -14.76 10.23
C THR A 289 49.53 -14.46 10.35
N ASP A 290 49.13 -13.22 10.15
CA ASP A 290 47.76 -12.74 10.15
C ASP A 290 47.15 -12.70 8.73
N GLY A 291 47.88 -13.18 7.71
CA GLY A 291 47.45 -13.15 6.32
C GLY A 291 47.67 -11.79 5.63
N GLY A 292 48.52 -10.92 6.18
CA GLY A 292 48.81 -9.63 5.57
C GLY A 292 47.86 -8.51 6.01
N THR A 293 47.10 -8.72 7.10
CA THR A 293 46.02 -7.80 7.51
C THR A 293 46.46 -6.62 8.35
N SER A 294 47.63 -6.69 8.99
CA SER A 294 48.12 -5.61 9.84
C SER A 294 48.50 -4.37 9.02
N ASP A 295 48.14 -3.18 9.52
CA ASP A 295 48.50 -1.91 8.89
C ASP A 295 50.02 -1.72 8.76
N SER A 296 50.78 -2.27 9.71
CA SER A 296 52.24 -2.23 9.67
C SER A 296 52.85 -3.38 10.46
N TYR A 297 54.05 -3.77 10.05
CA TYR A 297 54.85 -4.80 10.69
C TYR A 297 56.09 -4.21 11.32
N SER A 298 56.28 -4.42 12.62
CA SER A 298 57.47 -3.94 13.32
C SER A 298 58.61 -4.94 13.30
N ASN A 299 59.85 -4.45 13.30
CA ASN A 299 61.04 -5.26 13.43
C ASN A 299 62.17 -4.42 14.05
N SER A 300 62.98 -5.01 14.91
CA SER A 300 64.13 -4.35 15.54
C SER A 300 65.40 -5.16 15.39
N GLY A 301 66.56 -4.51 15.51
CA GLY A 301 67.84 -5.18 15.54
C GLY A 301 68.89 -4.39 16.27
N VAL A 302 70.03 -5.02 16.52
CA VAL A 302 71.10 -4.50 17.37
C VAL A 302 72.44 -4.73 16.70
N LEU A 303 73.19 -3.64 16.53
CA LEU A 303 74.58 -3.68 16.11
C LEU A 303 75.48 -3.54 17.34
N THR A 304 76.41 -4.48 17.49
CA THR A 304 77.43 -4.50 18.53
C THR A 304 78.83 -4.66 17.93
N GLY A 305 79.85 -4.25 18.67
CA GLY A 305 81.27 -4.45 18.38
C GLY A 305 82.11 -4.08 19.60
N ASP A 306 83.35 -4.54 19.67
CA ASP A 306 84.21 -4.40 20.85
C ASP A 306 84.58 -2.94 21.14
N ASN A 307 84.77 -2.15 20.09
CA ASN A 307 85.12 -0.73 20.13
C ASN A 307 83.95 0.18 19.71
N TYR A 308 82.72 -0.34 19.70
CA TYR A 308 81.54 0.34 19.18
C TYR A 308 80.44 0.47 20.23
N THR A 309 79.84 1.65 20.32
CA THR A 309 78.65 1.86 21.16
C THR A 309 77.47 1.15 20.55
N THR A 310 76.94 0.14 21.25
CA THR A 310 75.76 -0.62 20.83
C THR A 310 74.65 0.28 20.30
N LYS A 311 74.14 -0.07 19.12
CA LYS A 311 73.05 0.67 18.47
C LYS A 311 71.86 -0.24 18.25
N GLU A 312 70.77 0.11 18.92
CA GLU A 312 69.44 -0.43 18.68
C GLU A 312 68.82 0.29 17.47
N ILE A 313 68.20 -0.46 16.57
CA ILE A 313 67.44 0.07 15.44
C ILE A 313 66.08 -0.60 15.40
N THR A 314 65.01 0.18 15.28
CA THR A 314 63.65 -0.34 15.13
C THR A 314 63.03 0.33 13.91
N ASN A 315 62.27 -0.43 13.13
CA ASN A 315 61.50 0.10 12.03
C ASN A 315 60.13 -0.58 11.94
N LYS A 316 59.18 0.09 11.31
CA LYS A 316 57.92 -0.49 10.86
C LYS A 316 57.83 -0.44 9.35
N THR A 317 57.19 -1.43 8.73
CA THR A 317 56.78 -1.25 7.34
C THR A 317 55.80 -0.08 7.27
N PRO A 318 55.90 0.78 6.24
CA PRO A 318 54.88 1.80 6.00
C PRO A 318 53.51 1.16 5.70
N PHE A 319 52.44 1.87 6.04
CA PHE A 319 51.07 1.50 5.65
C PHE A 319 50.77 2.10 4.28
N PHE A 320 50.38 1.25 3.33
CA PHE A 320 50.14 1.62 1.94
C PHE A 320 48.72 1.30 1.47
N GLY A 321 47.78 1.18 2.41
CA GLY A 321 46.39 0.86 2.10
C GLY A 321 45.66 1.97 1.32
N GLY A 322 44.36 1.76 1.14
CA GLY A 322 43.44 2.79 0.71
C GLY A 322 42.23 2.73 1.60
N ASN A 323 41.52 3.85 1.69
CA ASN A 323 40.23 3.88 2.37
C ASN A 323 39.30 4.79 1.59
N GLY A 324 38.04 4.77 1.98
CA GLY A 324 37.07 5.71 1.47
C GLY A 324 35.74 5.50 2.15
N ASP A 325 34.92 6.53 2.08
CA ASP A 325 33.58 6.53 2.61
C ASP A 325 32.61 6.91 1.49
N GLY A 326 31.34 6.63 1.75
CA GLY A 326 30.24 7.13 0.99
C GLY A 326 29.04 7.16 1.90
N ASP A 327 28.36 8.29 1.97
CA ASP A 327 27.09 8.41 2.66
C ASP A 327 26.05 9.00 1.74
N GLY A 328 24.80 8.62 1.98
CA GLY A 328 23.64 9.01 1.21
C GLY A 328 22.44 9.16 2.13
N THR A 329 21.52 10.02 1.72
CA THR A 329 20.28 10.28 2.43
C THR A 329 19.11 9.77 1.60
N ASN A 330 18.05 9.37 2.29
CA ASN A 330 16.78 9.11 1.65
C ASN A 330 15.71 9.86 2.41
N GLY A 331 14.55 10.01 1.79
CA GLY A 331 13.41 10.60 2.45
C GLY A 331 12.26 9.64 2.64
N SER A 332 11.20 10.22 3.17
CA SER A 332 9.97 9.52 3.52
C SER A 332 8.78 10.44 3.37
N VAL A 333 7.61 9.83 3.22
CA VAL A 333 6.33 10.51 3.29
C VAL A 333 5.39 9.77 4.23
N VAL A 334 4.61 10.53 4.98
CA VAL A 334 3.44 10.05 5.70
C VAL A 334 2.21 10.72 5.11
N LEU A 335 1.31 9.93 4.54
CA LEU A 335 -0.04 10.37 4.20
C LEU A 335 -0.94 10.15 5.42
N THR A 336 -1.76 11.15 5.76
CA THR A 336 -2.87 11.00 6.69
C THR A 336 -4.19 11.15 5.93
N LYS A 337 -5.03 10.13 6.00
CA LYS A 337 -6.32 10.03 5.32
C LYS A 337 -7.44 10.22 6.32
N THR A 338 -8.33 11.18 6.05
CA THR A 338 -9.47 11.48 6.93
C THR A 338 -10.78 11.58 6.15
N ASP A 339 -11.90 11.65 6.87
CA ASP A 339 -13.15 12.17 6.33
C ASP A 339 -13.08 13.70 6.15
N ASP A 340 -14.07 14.26 5.46
CA ASP A 340 -14.23 15.69 5.25
C ASP A 340 -14.93 16.42 6.42
N SER A 341 -15.30 15.69 7.48
CA SER A 341 -15.96 16.24 8.67
C SER A 341 -15.09 17.30 9.38
N ALA A 342 -15.71 18.06 10.29
CA ALA A 342 -14.96 19.03 11.10
C ALA A 342 -13.94 18.35 12.05
N GLN A 343 -14.19 17.10 12.43
CA GLN A 343 -13.35 16.30 13.33
C GLN A 343 -12.19 15.63 12.60
N LYS A 344 -12.27 15.47 11.28
CA LYS A 344 -11.25 14.80 10.44
C LYS A 344 -10.94 13.39 10.96
N ASN A 345 -11.97 12.57 11.10
CA ASN A 345 -11.79 11.21 11.63
C ASN A 345 -10.92 10.40 10.66
N PRO A 346 -9.96 9.59 11.16
CA PRO A 346 -9.06 8.81 10.31
C PRO A 346 -9.81 7.72 9.54
N LEU A 347 -9.38 7.44 8.31
CA LEU A 347 -10.00 6.42 7.46
C LEU A 347 -9.04 5.27 7.13
N GLU A 348 -9.37 4.08 7.63
CA GLU A 348 -8.70 2.81 7.34
C GLU A 348 -9.16 2.22 6.00
N GLY A 349 -8.26 1.52 5.29
CA GLY A 349 -8.62 0.71 4.13
C GLY A 349 -8.71 1.44 2.79
N ALA A 350 -8.32 2.72 2.72
CA ALA A 350 -8.13 3.40 1.43
C ALA A 350 -6.88 2.84 0.75
N GLU A 351 -6.95 2.53 -0.55
CA GLU A 351 -5.80 2.05 -1.32
C GLU A 351 -5.24 3.17 -2.21
N PHE A 352 -3.91 3.26 -2.26
CA PHE A 352 -3.14 4.25 -3.00
C PHE A 352 -2.06 3.59 -3.86
N GLN A 353 -1.63 4.34 -4.87
CA GLN A 353 -0.38 4.12 -5.58
C GLN A 353 0.54 5.33 -5.46
N LEU A 354 1.85 5.09 -5.41
CA LEU A 354 2.90 6.11 -5.46
C LEU A 354 3.42 6.21 -6.90
N VAL A 355 3.36 7.41 -7.46
CA VAL A 355 3.83 7.71 -8.83
C VAL A 355 4.90 8.79 -8.76
N ASN A 356 5.95 8.68 -9.57
CA ASN A 356 6.99 9.71 -9.65
C ASN A 356 6.60 10.84 -10.64
N SER A 357 7.47 11.83 -10.84
CA SER A 357 7.24 12.95 -11.75
C SER A 357 7.22 12.59 -13.24
N THR A 358 7.78 11.44 -13.63
CA THR A 358 7.73 10.92 -15.01
C THR A 358 6.44 10.16 -15.31
N GLY A 359 5.62 9.89 -14.30
CA GLY A 359 4.38 9.12 -14.41
C GLY A 359 4.57 7.62 -14.21
N ASP A 360 5.77 7.17 -13.82
CA ASP A 360 6.03 5.76 -13.51
C ASP A 360 5.51 5.42 -12.13
N THR A 361 4.80 4.30 -12.02
CA THR A 361 4.37 3.75 -10.75
C THR A 361 5.55 3.15 -10.01
N ILE A 362 5.83 3.69 -8.82
CA ILE A 362 6.91 3.24 -7.94
C ILE A 362 6.42 2.14 -7.00
N GLN A 363 5.20 2.29 -6.49
CA GLN A 363 4.58 1.32 -5.57
C GLN A 363 3.05 1.33 -5.71
N GLU A 364 2.42 0.16 -5.61
CA GLU A 364 0.97 -0.03 -5.68
C GLU A 364 0.44 -0.70 -4.40
N GLY A 365 -0.87 -0.66 -4.18
CA GLY A 365 -1.54 -1.38 -3.10
C GLY A 365 -1.21 -0.85 -1.70
N LEU A 366 -0.78 0.40 -1.60
CA LEU A 366 -0.52 1.07 -0.32
C LEU A 366 -1.85 1.30 0.38
N THR A 367 -2.07 0.70 1.54
CA THR A 367 -3.36 0.78 2.25
C THR A 367 -3.23 1.60 3.52
N THR A 368 -4.20 2.48 3.80
CA THR A 368 -4.24 3.22 5.06
C THR A 368 -4.52 2.30 6.24
N ASP A 369 -3.75 2.46 7.31
CA ASP A 369 -3.93 1.72 8.56
C ASP A 369 -5.11 2.25 9.41
N SER A 370 -5.31 1.68 10.61
CA SER A 370 -6.39 2.08 11.53
C SER A 370 -6.29 3.54 12.02
N ASP A 371 -5.10 4.15 11.94
CA ASP A 371 -4.89 5.57 12.24
C ASP A 371 -5.03 6.45 10.98
N GLY A 372 -5.46 5.86 9.85
CA GLY A 372 -5.62 6.51 8.57
C GLY A 372 -4.30 6.81 7.87
N LYS A 373 -3.21 6.11 8.18
CA LYS A 373 -1.88 6.47 7.69
C LYS A 373 -1.31 5.52 6.67
N ILE A 374 -0.52 6.07 5.75
CA ILE A 374 0.44 5.34 4.91
C ILE A 374 1.82 5.94 5.18
N THR A 375 2.80 5.10 5.49
CA THR A 375 4.20 5.50 5.63
C THR A 375 5.03 4.86 4.54
N ILE A 376 5.76 5.68 3.77
CA ILE A 376 6.68 5.22 2.73
C ILE A 376 8.06 5.78 3.07
N SER A 377 9.04 4.90 3.20
CA SER A 377 10.44 5.23 3.51
C SER A 377 11.36 4.94 2.32
N GLN A 378 12.63 5.36 2.42
CA GLN A 378 13.66 5.07 1.41
C GLN A 378 13.33 5.64 0.02
N LEU A 379 12.73 6.84 -0.01
CA LEU A 379 12.47 7.56 -1.25
C LEU A 379 13.72 8.33 -1.66
N LYS A 380 14.12 8.17 -2.92
CA LYS A 380 15.07 9.09 -3.56
C LYS A 380 14.51 10.51 -3.59
N TYR A 381 15.38 11.50 -3.62
CA TYR A 381 14.98 12.88 -3.84
C TYR A 381 14.28 13.03 -5.18
N GLY A 382 13.17 13.75 -5.16
CA GLY A 382 12.29 13.84 -6.31
C GLY A 382 10.88 14.29 -5.93
N THR A 383 10.09 14.50 -6.97
CA THR A 383 8.68 14.86 -6.85
C THR A 383 7.82 13.63 -7.14
N TYR A 384 6.84 13.42 -6.27
CA TYR A 384 5.98 12.26 -6.25
C TYR A 384 4.51 12.66 -6.11
N GLN A 385 3.63 11.71 -6.38
CA GLN A 385 2.19 11.82 -6.24
C GLN A 385 1.63 10.56 -5.61
N LEU A 386 0.77 10.72 -4.61
CA LEU A 386 -0.09 9.65 -4.10
C LEU A 386 -1.46 9.78 -4.75
N VAL A 387 -1.90 8.73 -5.43
CA VAL A 387 -3.20 8.67 -6.10
C VAL A 387 -4.05 7.62 -5.41
N GLU A 388 -5.21 8.02 -4.91
CA GLU A 388 -6.18 7.07 -4.35
C GLU A 388 -6.74 6.22 -5.49
N THR A 389 -6.61 4.90 -5.37
CA THR A 389 -7.11 3.92 -6.34
C THR A 389 -8.40 3.25 -5.87
N LYS A 390 -8.68 3.31 -4.56
CA LYS A 390 -9.91 2.78 -3.97
C LYS A 390 -10.22 3.51 -2.66
N ALA A 391 -11.45 4.00 -2.53
CA ALA A 391 -11.94 4.61 -1.31
C ALA A 391 -12.23 3.56 -0.21
N PRO A 392 -12.18 3.97 1.06
CA PRO A 392 -12.78 3.21 2.16
C PRO A 392 -14.29 2.96 1.93
N ALA A 393 -14.83 1.91 2.54
CA ALA A 393 -16.27 1.63 2.50
C ALA A 393 -17.08 2.81 3.07
N GLY A 394 -18.16 3.18 2.40
CA GLY A 394 -19.03 4.33 2.73
C GLY A 394 -18.55 5.69 2.22
N TYR A 395 -17.42 5.75 1.50
CA TYR A 395 -16.82 7.01 1.02
C TYR A 395 -16.67 7.04 -0.50
N GLU A 396 -16.74 8.24 -1.07
CA GLU A 396 -16.51 8.47 -2.49
C GLU A 396 -15.02 8.40 -2.82
N LEU A 397 -14.66 7.86 -3.99
CA LEU A 397 -13.28 7.83 -4.48
C LEU A 397 -12.87 9.21 -4.99
N ASP A 398 -11.82 9.79 -4.39
CA ASP A 398 -11.20 11.01 -4.89
C ASP A 398 -9.82 10.72 -5.47
N SER A 399 -9.81 10.39 -6.76
CA SER A 399 -8.60 10.11 -7.54
C SER A 399 -7.72 11.34 -7.81
N THR A 400 -8.03 12.52 -7.26
CA THR A 400 -7.18 13.71 -7.40
C THR A 400 -5.82 13.49 -6.71
N PRO A 401 -4.69 13.53 -7.43
CA PRO A 401 -3.39 13.23 -6.85
C PRO A 401 -2.96 14.19 -5.74
N VAL A 402 -2.30 13.66 -4.71
CA VAL A 402 -1.61 14.43 -3.68
C VAL A 402 -0.14 14.50 -4.02
N GLN A 403 0.31 15.65 -4.53
CA GLN A 403 1.69 15.87 -4.93
C GLN A 403 2.56 16.28 -3.73
N PHE A 404 3.79 15.76 -3.67
CA PHE A 404 4.80 16.15 -2.70
C PHE A 404 6.21 16.04 -3.28
N THR A 405 7.18 16.70 -2.64
CA THR A 405 8.59 16.65 -3.03
C THR A 405 9.43 16.26 -1.83
N VAL A 406 10.35 15.34 -2.05
CA VAL A 406 11.41 14.97 -1.11
C VAL A 406 12.70 15.57 -1.63
N ASP A 407 13.38 16.35 -0.80
CA ASP A 407 14.67 16.99 -1.12
C ASP A 407 15.51 17.14 0.15
N ALA A 408 16.68 17.78 0.03
CA ALA A 408 17.61 17.98 1.14
C ALA A 408 16.97 18.75 2.33
N ASP A 409 16.05 19.66 2.04
CA ASP A 409 15.35 20.48 3.05
C ASP A 409 14.14 19.75 3.63
N ASN A 410 13.55 18.80 2.90
CA ASN A 410 12.29 18.11 3.23
C ASN A 410 12.41 16.58 3.14
N GLN A 411 13.32 16.00 3.93
CA GLN A 411 13.55 14.54 3.94
C GLN A 411 12.38 13.74 4.57
N SER A 412 11.53 14.37 5.38
CA SER A 412 10.35 13.73 5.97
C SER A 412 9.11 14.57 5.71
N VAL A 413 8.31 14.16 4.74
CA VAL A 413 7.13 14.92 4.29
C VAL A 413 5.87 14.38 4.94
N SER A 414 4.94 15.25 5.28
CA SER A 414 3.59 14.88 5.72
C SER A 414 2.56 15.50 4.79
N VAL A 415 1.65 14.68 4.27
CA VAL A 415 0.56 15.11 3.39
C VAL A 415 -0.77 14.57 3.91
N THR A 416 -1.87 15.18 3.45
CA THR A 416 -3.22 14.81 3.87
C THR A 416 -4.13 14.61 2.66
N LYS A 417 -5.13 13.75 2.81
CA LYS A 417 -6.19 13.52 1.82
C LYS A 417 -7.51 13.26 2.54
N GLU A 418 -8.59 13.81 2.01
CA GLU A 418 -9.93 13.69 2.57
C GLU A 418 -10.85 12.96 1.59
N ASN A 419 -11.83 12.19 2.07
CA ASN A 419 -12.98 11.76 1.26
C ASN A 419 -14.28 12.20 1.91
N SER A 420 -15.26 12.47 1.06
CA SER A 420 -16.66 12.68 1.44
C SER A 420 -17.41 11.36 1.56
N THR A 421 -18.41 11.32 2.42
CA THR A 421 -19.31 10.16 2.53
C THR A 421 -20.19 10.04 1.28
N ILE A 422 -20.51 8.81 0.90
CA ILE A 422 -21.50 8.55 -0.14
C ILE A 422 -22.86 9.04 0.35
N LYS A 423 -23.54 9.83 -0.48
CA LYS A 423 -24.91 10.30 -0.23
C LYS A 423 -25.85 9.85 -1.32
N GLY A 424 -27.11 9.72 -0.96
CA GLY A 424 -28.18 9.33 -1.85
C GLY A 424 -29.41 10.23 -1.76
N SER A 425 -30.42 9.83 -2.50
CA SER A 425 -31.71 10.49 -2.59
C SER A 425 -32.86 9.48 -2.58
N VAL A 426 -34.04 9.93 -2.17
CA VAL A 426 -35.29 9.20 -2.37
C VAL A 426 -36.28 10.08 -3.12
N THR A 427 -37.01 9.45 -4.05
CA THR A 427 -38.14 10.05 -4.74
C THR A 427 -39.40 9.24 -4.47
N LEU A 428 -40.39 9.85 -3.82
CA LEU A 428 -41.70 9.28 -3.59
C LEU A 428 -42.69 9.78 -4.64
N THR A 429 -43.45 8.87 -5.24
CA THR A 429 -44.63 9.18 -6.06
C THR A 429 -45.90 8.87 -5.28
N LYS A 430 -46.81 9.84 -5.21
CA LYS A 430 -48.09 9.72 -4.52
C LYS A 430 -49.21 9.54 -5.53
N THR A 431 -50.03 8.51 -5.35
CA THR A 431 -51.12 8.17 -6.27
C THR A 431 -52.44 7.87 -5.54
N ASP A 432 -53.54 7.95 -6.27
CA ASP A 432 -54.83 7.40 -5.88
C ASP A 432 -54.84 5.88 -6.07
N SER A 433 -55.36 5.15 -5.09
CA SER A 433 -55.34 3.68 -5.05
C SER A 433 -56.22 2.99 -6.10
N GLU A 434 -57.22 3.68 -6.66
CA GLU A 434 -58.20 3.08 -7.59
C GLU A 434 -57.88 3.45 -9.06
N THR A 435 -57.48 4.69 -9.29
CA THR A 435 -57.29 5.32 -10.60
C THR A 435 -55.82 5.44 -11.00
N GLY A 436 -54.90 5.40 -10.03
CA GLY A 436 -53.47 5.62 -10.24
C GLY A 436 -53.10 7.07 -10.58
N THR A 437 -54.02 8.03 -10.48
CA THR A 437 -53.72 9.44 -10.73
C THR A 437 -52.79 9.99 -9.65
N VAL A 438 -51.84 10.85 -10.04
CA VAL A 438 -50.91 11.47 -9.10
C VAL A 438 -51.61 12.48 -8.18
N LEU A 439 -51.17 12.55 -6.92
CA LEU A 439 -51.79 13.39 -5.90
C LEU A 439 -50.82 14.41 -5.31
N SER A 440 -51.16 15.68 -5.45
CA SER A 440 -50.43 16.80 -4.87
C SER A 440 -50.90 17.14 -3.46
N GLY A 441 -50.02 17.74 -2.65
CA GLY A 441 -50.37 18.27 -1.34
C GLY A 441 -50.46 17.26 -0.18
N ALA A 442 -50.03 16.01 -0.37
CA ALA A 442 -49.79 15.11 0.75
C ALA A 442 -48.59 15.62 1.57
N GLU A 443 -48.67 15.61 2.90
CA GLU A 443 -47.57 15.99 3.80
C GLU A 443 -46.96 14.75 4.45
N PHE A 444 -45.63 14.65 4.39
CA PHE A 444 -44.83 13.56 4.94
C PHE A 444 -43.84 14.07 5.98
N GLU A 445 -43.39 13.15 6.81
CA GLU A 445 -42.15 13.26 7.56
C GLU A 445 -41.18 12.12 7.17
N LEU A 446 -39.89 12.43 7.19
CA LEU A 446 -38.82 11.47 7.05
C LEU A 446 -38.38 11.03 8.44
N GLN A 447 -38.32 9.72 8.67
CA GLN A 447 -37.79 9.12 9.90
C GLN A 447 -36.62 8.19 9.59
N ASN A 448 -35.76 7.97 10.57
CA ASN A 448 -34.76 6.89 10.52
C ASN A 448 -35.40 5.52 10.86
N ALA A 449 -34.62 4.44 10.76
CA ALA A 449 -35.06 3.08 11.08
C ALA A 449 -35.62 2.87 12.50
N SER A 450 -35.27 3.74 13.45
CA SER A 450 -35.77 3.68 14.83
C SER A 450 -37.10 4.41 15.03
N GLY A 451 -37.60 5.09 13.98
CA GLY A 451 -38.82 5.91 14.01
C GLY A 451 -38.59 7.32 14.54
N GLU A 452 -37.34 7.78 14.64
CA GLU A 452 -37.04 9.17 15.00
C GLU A 452 -37.20 10.07 13.77
N THR A 453 -37.97 11.15 13.93
CA THR A 453 -38.20 12.15 12.88
C THR A 453 -36.95 12.97 12.59
N LEU A 454 -36.49 12.93 11.33
CA LEU A 454 -35.36 13.69 10.81
C LEU A 454 -35.80 14.99 10.12
N GLN A 455 -36.94 14.96 9.42
CA GLN A 455 -37.46 16.11 8.69
C GLN A 455 -39.00 16.05 8.61
N THR A 456 -39.67 17.20 8.71
CA THR A 456 -41.14 17.33 8.65
C THR A 456 -41.57 18.33 7.57
N GLY A 457 -42.87 18.34 7.25
CA GLY A 457 -43.46 19.31 6.33
C GLY A 457 -43.06 19.07 4.87
N LEU A 458 -42.71 17.83 4.52
CA LEU A 458 -42.32 17.43 3.18
C LEU A 458 -43.57 17.22 2.33
N THR A 459 -43.75 17.96 1.25
CA THR A 459 -44.98 17.91 0.45
C THR A 459 -44.79 17.32 -0.94
N THR A 460 -45.80 16.62 -1.43
CA THR A 460 -45.86 16.23 -2.85
C THR A 460 -46.24 17.43 -3.71
N ASN A 461 -45.50 17.63 -4.80
CA ASN A 461 -45.71 18.72 -5.76
C ASN A 461 -46.94 18.46 -6.67
N GLU A 462 -47.19 19.32 -7.66
CA GLU A 462 -48.30 19.18 -8.62
C GLU A 462 -48.25 17.90 -9.47
N GLU A 463 -47.06 17.30 -9.63
CA GLU A 463 -46.86 16.02 -10.31
C GLU A 463 -46.99 14.82 -9.34
N GLY A 464 -47.36 15.07 -8.09
CA GLY A 464 -47.46 14.08 -7.01
C GLY A 464 -46.11 13.52 -6.56
N VAL A 465 -45.02 14.27 -6.76
CA VAL A 465 -43.65 13.83 -6.46
C VAL A 465 -43.10 14.58 -5.23
N LEU A 466 -42.41 13.84 -4.37
CA LEU A 466 -41.58 14.35 -3.27
C LEU A 466 -40.16 13.80 -3.43
N THR A 467 -39.15 14.68 -3.50
CA THR A 467 -37.73 14.27 -3.55
C THR A 467 -36.97 14.80 -2.35
N ILE A 468 -36.15 13.95 -1.75
CA ILE A 468 -35.24 14.28 -0.65
C ILE A 468 -33.85 13.81 -1.06
N ALA A 469 -32.89 14.74 -1.06
CA ALA A 469 -31.50 14.48 -1.43
C ALA A 469 -30.59 14.55 -0.19
N ASP A 470 -29.29 14.31 -0.40
CA ASP A 470 -28.23 14.41 0.62
C ASP A 470 -28.44 13.49 1.83
N LEU A 471 -29.07 12.33 1.63
CA LEU A 471 -29.24 11.31 2.66
C LEU A 471 -27.97 10.48 2.79
N GLU A 472 -27.49 10.27 4.02
CA GLU A 472 -26.41 9.32 4.29
C GLU A 472 -26.86 7.89 4.02
N LEU A 473 -25.90 6.95 3.94
CA LEU A 473 -26.22 5.54 3.85
C LEU A 473 -26.99 5.09 5.10
N GLY A 474 -28.10 4.40 4.91
CA GLY A 474 -28.94 3.97 6.02
C GLY A 474 -30.35 3.58 5.63
N ASP A 475 -31.07 3.12 6.65
CA ASP A 475 -32.47 2.72 6.57
C ASP A 475 -33.37 3.87 7.06
N TYR A 476 -34.38 4.19 6.25
CA TYR A 476 -35.28 5.32 6.43
C TYR A 476 -36.72 4.90 6.18
N GLN A 477 -37.66 5.76 6.58
CA GLN A 477 -39.06 5.62 6.22
C GLN A 477 -39.74 6.98 6.02
N LEU A 478 -40.68 7.03 5.07
CA LEU A 478 -41.58 8.16 4.89
C LEU A 478 -42.94 7.84 5.50
N VAL A 479 -43.42 8.70 6.39
CA VAL A 479 -44.72 8.57 7.05
C VAL A 479 -45.61 9.70 6.58
N GLU A 480 -46.77 9.36 6.01
CA GLU A 480 -47.77 10.37 5.68
C GLU A 480 -48.38 10.91 6.97
N THR A 481 -48.33 12.22 7.13
CA THR A 481 -48.84 12.96 8.29
C THR A 481 -50.14 13.70 7.96
N LYS A 482 -50.39 13.95 6.68
CA LYS A 482 -51.63 14.54 6.17
C LYS A 482 -51.88 14.06 4.74
N ALA A 483 -53.07 13.52 4.51
CA ALA A 483 -53.52 13.15 3.17
C ALA A 483 -53.81 14.39 2.31
N PRO A 484 -53.77 14.25 0.97
CA PRO A 484 -54.38 15.20 0.05
C PRO A 484 -55.88 15.42 0.38
N ALA A 485 -56.42 16.58 0.01
CA ALA A 485 -57.84 16.86 0.19
C ALA A 485 -58.73 15.83 -0.54
N GLY A 486 -59.76 15.32 0.13
CA GLY A 486 -60.65 14.26 -0.35
C GLY A 486 -60.15 12.82 -0.13
N TYR A 487 -58.99 12.62 0.50
CA TYR A 487 -58.37 11.31 0.70
C TYR A 487 -58.23 10.94 2.17
N GLU A 488 -58.31 9.64 2.46
CA GLU A 488 -58.04 9.10 3.78
C GLU A 488 -56.54 9.12 4.08
N LEU A 489 -56.16 9.43 5.33
CA LEU A 489 -54.77 9.40 5.79
C LEU A 489 -54.30 7.96 5.97
N ASP A 490 -53.26 7.56 5.24
CA ASP A 490 -52.58 6.28 5.45
C ASP A 490 -51.19 6.51 6.06
N SER A 491 -51.14 6.51 7.40
CA SER A 491 -49.91 6.67 8.18
C SER A 491 -49.00 5.44 8.20
N THR A 492 -49.29 4.39 7.40
CA THR A 492 -48.39 3.24 7.27
C THR A 492 -47.04 3.68 6.67
N PRO A 493 -45.91 3.49 7.37
CA PRO A 493 -44.61 3.94 6.88
C PRO A 493 -44.18 3.27 5.57
N VAL A 494 -43.56 4.04 4.68
CA VAL A 494 -42.91 3.54 3.46
C VAL A 494 -41.41 3.46 3.72
N ALA A 495 -40.92 2.27 4.04
CA ALA A 495 -39.51 2.02 4.30
C ALA A 495 -38.66 1.99 3.03
N PHE A 496 -37.44 2.51 3.10
CA PHE A 496 -36.45 2.47 2.02
C PHE A 496 -35.02 2.51 2.58
N THR A 497 -34.04 2.09 1.79
CA THR A 497 -32.63 2.02 2.19
C THR A 497 -31.76 2.75 1.17
N ILE A 498 -30.96 3.69 1.64
CA ILE A 498 -29.84 4.28 0.87
C ILE A 498 -28.61 3.41 1.11
N SER A 499 -28.04 2.85 0.06
CA SER A 499 -26.87 1.95 0.14
C SER A 499 -25.85 2.28 -0.97
N GLU A 500 -24.62 1.77 -0.85
CA GLU A 500 -23.58 1.98 -1.88
C GLU A 500 -24.03 1.51 -3.27
N ASP A 501 -24.81 0.43 -3.34
CA ASP A 501 -25.31 -0.15 -4.59
C ASP A 501 -26.58 0.55 -5.12
N ASN A 502 -27.22 1.38 -4.30
CA ASN A 502 -28.49 2.03 -4.63
C ASN A 502 -28.63 3.37 -3.90
N THR A 503 -28.03 4.40 -4.48
CA THR A 503 -28.05 5.77 -3.95
C THR A 503 -29.27 6.58 -4.41
N ASP A 504 -29.97 6.16 -5.47
CA ASP A 504 -31.17 6.85 -5.97
C ASP A 504 -32.40 5.94 -5.87
N VAL A 505 -33.14 6.09 -4.78
CA VAL A 505 -34.26 5.21 -4.44
C VAL A 505 -35.58 5.82 -4.90
N THR A 506 -36.45 4.99 -5.47
CA THR A 506 -37.83 5.39 -5.81
C THR A 506 -38.83 4.56 -5.02
N VAL A 507 -39.84 5.22 -4.44
CA VAL A 507 -40.93 4.57 -3.70
C VAL A 507 -42.29 5.14 -4.11
N THR A 508 -43.38 4.44 -3.78
CA THR A 508 -44.74 4.87 -4.11
C THR A 508 -45.64 4.76 -2.89
N LYS A 509 -46.59 5.70 -2.73
CA LYS A 509 -47.60 5.69 -1.67
C LYS A 509 -48.99 6.01 -2.22
N GLU A 510 -49.93 5.11 -1.98
CA GLU A 510 -51.32 5.23 -2.43
C GLU A 510 -52.23 5.72 -1.30
N ASN A 511 -53.27 6.50 -1.62
CA ASN A 511 -54.38 6.79 -0.71
C ASN A 511 -55.70 6.44 -1.39
N SER A 512 -56.69 6.07 -0.58
CA SER A 512 -58.07 5.88 -1.01
C SER A 512 -58.87 7.15 -0.76
N THR A 513 -59.91 7.38 -1.57
CA THR A 513 -60.84 8.49 -1.39
C THR A 513 -61.67 8.30 -0.13
N ILE A 514 -62.04 9.41 0.52
CA ILE A 514 -62.97 9.36 1.66
C ILE A 514 -64.36 8.94 1.15
N LYS A 515 -64.92 7.90 1.75
CA LYS A 515 -66.29 7.43 1.48
C LYS A 515 -67.15 7.58 2.74
N GLY A 516 -68.45 7.75 2.52
CA GLY A 516 -69.44 7.93 3.57
C GLY A 516 -70.67 7.06 3.40
N SER A 517 -71.60 7.19 4.34
CA SER A 517 -72.87 6.51 4.36
C SER A 517 -74.01 7.46 4.73
N ALA A 518 -75.22 7.13 4.29
CA ALA A 518 -76.44 7.81 4.68
C ALA A 518 -77.47 6.82 5.18
N THR A 519 -78.01 7.08 6.36
CA THR A 519 -79.06 6.29 6.99
C THR A 519 -80.35 7.10 7.07
N LEU A 520 -81.42 6.59 6.47
CA LEU A 520 -82.74 7.20 6.54
C LEU A 520 -83.62 6.42 7.51
N THR A 521 -84.22 7.13 8.48
CA THR A 521 -85.27 6.58 9.35
C THR A 521 -86.63 7.07 8.88
N LYS A 522 -87.52 6.11 8.64
CA LYS A 522 -88.87 6.36 8.17
C LYS A 522 -89.85 6.27 9.33
N THR A 523 -90.67 7.30 9.51
CA THR A 523 -91.64 7.38 10.60
C THR A 523 -93.04 7.79 10.13
N ASP A 524 -94.04 7.53 10.97
CA ASP A 524 -95.39 8.06 10.86
C ASP A 524 -95.41 9.52 11.33
N SER A 525 -96.02 10.41 10.55
CA SER A 525 -96.03 11.87 10.80
C SER A 525 -96.81 12.31 12.04
N VAL A 526 -97.59 11.41 12.66
CA VAL A 526 -98.44 11.72 13.83
C VAL A 526 -97.97 10.99 15.07
N THR A 527 -97.73 9.69 14.95
CA THR A 527 -97.39 8.81 16.08
C THR A 527 -95.89 8.71 16.32
N GLY A 528 -95.07 8.99 15.31
CA GLY A 528 -93.61 8.81 15.36
C GLY A 528 -93.18 7.34 15.32
N GLU A 529 -94.10 6.39 15.12
CA GLU A 529 -93.76 4.97 14.95
C GLU A 529 -92.94 4.77 13.66
N VAL A 530 -91.99 3.83 13.70
CA VAL A 530 -91.15 3.51 12.54
C VAL A 530 -91.92 2.73 11.47
N LEU A 531 -91.61 2.97 10.20
CA LEU A 531 -92.34 2.40 9.07
C LEU A 531 -91.46 1.55 8.15
N ALA A 532 -91.75 0.25 8.13
CA ALA A 532 -91.14 -0.72 7.24
C ALA A 532 -91.79 -0.72 5.84
N GLY A 533 -91.01 -1.08 4.82
CA GLY A 533 -91.50 -1.32 3.45
C GLY A 533 -91.70 -0.07 2.59
N ALA A 534 -91.18 1.09 2.97
CA ALA A 534 -91.06 2.23 2.07
C ALA A 534 -89.92 1.98 1.07
N GLU A 535 -90.13 2.23 -0.21
CA GLU A 535 -89.08 2.13 -1.23
C GLU A 535 -88.56 3.51 -1.62
N PHE A 536 -87.24 3.62 -1.77
CA PHE A 536 -86.51 4.83 -2.10
C PHE A 536 -85.55 4.61 -3.27
N GLU A 537 -85.25 5.70 -3.96
CA GLU A 537 -84.08 5.81 -4.84
C GLU A 537 -83.12 6.89 -4.33
N LEU A 538 -81.83 6.67 -4.59
CA LEU A 538 -80.77 7.64 -4.37
C LEU A 538 -80.57 8.43 -5.67
N GLN A 539 -80.57 9.76 -5.56
CA GLN A 539 -80.22 10.66 -6.64
C GLN A 539 -79.04 11.55 -6.24
N ASN A 540 -78.29 12.07 -7.20
CA ASN A 540 -77.33 13.15 -6.98
C ASN A 540 -78.05 14.51 -6.85
N ALA A 541 -77.29 15.57 -6.55
CA ALA A 541 -77.81 16.95 -6.43
C ALA A 541 -78.54 17.49 -7.67
N SER A 542 -78.27 16.94 -8.86
CA SER A 542 -78.94 17.34 -10.10
C SER A 542 -80.26 16.61 -10.35
N GLY A 543 -80.63 15.66 -9.47
CA GLY A 543 -81.83 14.83 -9.59
C GLY A 543 -81.67 13.60 -10.50
N GLU A 544 -80.43 13.24 -10.87
CA GLU A 544 -80.15 12.01 -11.61
C GLU A 544 -80.10 10.82 -10.65
N THR A 545 -80.85 9.76 -10.96
CA THR A 545 -80.89 8.52 -10.19
C THR A 545 -79.57 7.75 -10.29
N LEU A 546 -78.90 7.58 -9.15
CA LEU A 546 -77.67 6.81 -9.01
C LEU A 546 -77.95 5.33 -8.72
N GLN A 547 -78.92 5.06 -7.85
CA GLN A 547 -79.29 3.70 -7.45
C GLN A 547 -80.76 3.64 -6.99
N THR A 548 -81.44 2.55 -7.29
CA THR A 548 -82.84 2.31 -6.91
C THR A 548 -82.99 1.08 -6.01
N GLY A 549 -84.17 0.90 -5.41
CA GLY A 549 -84.54 -0.33 -4.72
C GLY A 549 -84.14 -0.38 -3.25
N PHE A 550 -83.81 0.76 -2.63
CA PHE A 550 -83.62 0.82 -1.19
C PHE A 550 -84.97 0.66 -0.50
N THR A 551 -85.09 -0.25 0.46
CA THR A 551 -86.34 -0.49 1.18
C THR A 551 -86.11 -0.35 2.68
N THR A 552 -87.02 0.32 3.39
CA THR A 552 -86.92 0.39 4.86
C THR A 552 -87.21 -0.96 5.49
N ASN A 553 -86.34 -1.41 6.39
CA ASN A 553 -86.45 -2.68 7.11
C ASN A 553 -87.55 -2.64 8.19
N GLU A 554 -87.70 -3.70 8.98
CA GLU A 554 -88.69 -3.78 10.08
C GLU A 554 -88.52 -2.71 11.17
N GLU A 555 -87.32 -2.14 11.30
CA GLU A 555 -87.01 -1.02 12.20
C GLU A 555 -87.27 0.35 11.54
N GLY A 556 -87.79 0.37 10.31
CA GLY A 556 -88.04 1.56 9.50
C GLY A 556 -86.78 2.24 8.97
N VAL A 557 -85.66 1.52 8.92
CA VAL A 557 -84.35 2.07 8.53
C VAL A 557 -83.94 1.56 7.15
N LEU A 558 -83.34 2.43 6.34
CA LEU A 558 -82.51 2.04 5.19
C LEU A 558 -81.14 2.71 5.29
N THR A 559 -80.12 2.07 4.74
CA THR A 559 -78.75 2.59 4.71
C THR A 559 -78.19 2.50 3.29
N VAL A 560 -77.51 3.56 2.87
CA VAL A 560 -76.72 3.65 1.64
C VAL A 560 -75.27 3.82 2.08
N ALA A 561 -74.39 2.90 1.68
CA ALA A 561 -72.96 2.93 2.01
C ALA A 561 -72.12 3.27 0.77
N ASP A 562 -70.82 3.46 0.98
CA ASP A 562 -69.81 3.67 -0.06
C ASP A 562 -70.08 4.88 -0.98
N LEU A 563 -70.64 5.95 -0.42
CA LEU A 563 -70.89 7.19 -1.13
C LEU A 563 -69.63 8.05 -1.17
N GLU A 564 -69.22 8.49 -2.35
CA GLU A 564 -68.17 9.52 -2.49
C GLU A 564 -68.62 10.85 -1.88
N LEU A 565 -67.67 11.75 -1.58
CA LEU A 565 -67.99 13.09 -1.13
C LEU A 565 -68.88 13.82 -2.14
N GLY A 566 -69.99 14.37 -1.69
CA GLY A 566 -70.96 15.01 -2.58
C GLY A 566 -72.34 15.25 -1.97
N ASP A 567 -73.18 15.89 -2.76
CA ASP A 567 -74.56 16.21 -2.42
C ASP A 567 -75.52 15.20 -3.07
N TYR A 568 -76.40 14.64 -2.24
CA TYR A 568 -77.31 13.55 -2.58
C TYR A 568 -78.72 13.82 -2.09
N GLN A 569 -79.68 13.06 -2.61
CA GLN A 569 -81.04 13.06 -2.08
C GLN A 569 -81.68 11.67 -2.16
N LEU A 570 -82.46 11.32 -1.13
CA LEU A 570 -83.32 10.14 -1.12
C LEU A 570 -84.75 10.54 -1.48
N VAL A 571 -85.32 9.91 -2.50
CA VAL A 571 -86.69 10.17 -2.97
C VAL A 571 -87.53 8.93 -2.73
N GLU A 572 -88.63 9.08 -1.98
CA GLU A 572 -89.58 7.99 -1.77
C GLU A 572 -90.29 7.70 -3.10
N THR A 573 -90.17 6.46 -3.58
CA THR A 573 -90.81 5.99 -4.82
C THR A 573 -92.06 5.17 -4.51
N LYS A 574 -92.17 4.63 -3.29
CA LYS A 574 -93.34 3.89 -2.82
C LYS A 574 -93.50 4.02 -1.30
N ALA A 575 -94.67 4.48 -0.88
CA ALA A 575 -95.03 4.53 0.54
C ALA A 575 -95.22 3.12 1.14
N PRO A 576 -95.01 2.96 2.46
CA PRO A 576 -95.47 1.80 3.21
C PRO A 576 -96.97 1.54 3.01
N ALA A 577 -97.40 0.30 3.18
CA ALA A 577 -98.81 -0.07 3.03
C ALA A 577 -99.71 0.75 3.99
N GLY A 578 -100.72 1.44 3.44
CA GLY A 578 -101.65 2.27 4.20
C GLY A 578 -101.20 3.71 4.45
N TYR A 579 -100.10 4.15 3.82
CA TYR A 579 -99.57 5.51 3.90
C TYR A 579 -99.62 6.23 2.55
N GLU A 580 -99.72 7.55 2.58
CA GLU A 580 -99.60 8.41 1.39
C GLU A 580 -98.12 8.49 0.96
N LEU A 581 -97.86 8.50 -0.35
CA LEU A 581 -96.53 8.70 -0.93
C LEU A 581 -96.11 10.16 -0.77
N ASP A 582 -94.96 10.40 -0.15
CA ASP A 582 -94.31 11.70 -0.11
C ASP A 582 -92.99 11.69 -0.89
N SER A 583 -93.11 11.96 -2.19
CA SER A 583 -91.97 12.04 -3.11
C SER A 583 -91.11 13.30 -2.95
N THR A 584 -91.32 14.11 -1.90
CA THR A 584 -90.44 15.26 -1.62
C THR A 584 -89.03 14.75 -1.28
N PRO A 585 -87.98 15.14 -2.02
CA PRO A 585 -86.62 14.64 -1.77
C PRO A 585 -86.12 14.99 -0.37
N VAL A 586 -85.37 14.06 0.23
CA VAL A 586 -84.62 14.27 1.47
C VAL A 586 -83.16 14.46 1.10
N ALA A 587 -82.72 15.72 1.03
CA ALA A 587 -81.35 16.07 0.68
C ALA A 587 -80.39 15.84 1.84
N PHE A 588 -79.18 15.41 1.53
CA PHE A 588 -78.07 15.24 2.47
C PHE A 588 -76.71 15.40 1.76
N THR A 589 -75.67 15.68 2.52
CA THR A 589 -74.31 15.90 1.98
C THR A 589 -73.34 14.97 2.70
N ILE A 590 -72.58 14.18 1.93
CA ILE A 590 -71.40 13.49 2.43
C ILE A 590 -70.22 14.45 2.26
N SER A 591 -69.63 14.89 3.37
CA SER A 591 -68.45 15.76 3.38
C SER A 591 -67.36 15.18 4.27
N GLU A 592 -66.12 15.70 4.17
CA GLU A 592 -65.00 15.28 5.04
C GLU A 592 -65.36 15.37 6.54
N ASP A 593 -66.13 16.39 6.92
CA ASP A 593 -66.56 16.62 8.31
C ASP A 593 -67.78 15.79 8.73
N ASN A 594 -68.47 15.14 7.79
CA ASN A 594 -69.74 14.44 8.03
C ASN A 594 -69.93 13.27 7.05
N THR A 595 -69.17 12.20 7.26
CA THR A 595 -69.21 11.00 6.40
C THR A 595 -70.36 10.06 6.73
N ASP A 596 -70.94 10.11 7.93
CA ASP A 596 -72.08 9.29 8.35
C ASP A 596 -73.32 10.15 8.61
N VAL A 597 -74.19 10.25 7.61
CA VAL A 597 -75.34 11.16 7.66
C VAL A 597 -76.61 10.44 8.07
N SER A 598 -77.34 10.98 9.03
CA SER A 598 -78.66 10.48 9.42
C SER A 598 -79.75 11.47 9.01
N VAL A 599 -80.75 10.99 8.29
CA VAL A 599 -81.92 11.77 7.86
C VAL A 599 -83.22 11.08 8.24
N THR A 600 -84.31 11.84 8.33
CA THR A 600 -85.64 11.31 8.67
C THR A 600 -86.66 11.66 7.61
N LYS A 601 -87.59 10.75 7.34
CA LYS A 601 -88.71 10.98 6.41
C LYS A 601 -90.02 10.49 6.99
N GLU A 602 -90.99 11.37 7.10
CA GLU A 602 -92.32 11.07 7.63
C GLU A 602 -93.32 10.77 6.53
N ASN A 603 -94.28 9.85 6.77
CA ASN A 603 -95.46 9.70 5.91
C ASN A 603 -96.74 9.83 6.73
N THR A 604 -97.78 10.35 6.09
CA THR A 604 -99.10 10.46 6.68
C THR A 604 -99.94 9.23 6.36
N LYS A 605 -100.56 8.65 7.39
CA LYS A 605 -101.43 7.46 7.26
C LYS A 605 -102.72 7.82 6.52
N ILE A 606 -103.14 6.97 5.58
CA ILE A 606 -104.40 7.16 4.84
C ILE A 606 -105.58 6.99 5.82
N PRO A 607 -106.51 7.97 5.93
CA PRO A 607 -107.65 7.87 6.84
C PRO A 607 -108.55 6.67 6.51
N ALA A 608 -108.84 5.83 7.51
CA ALA A 608 -109.79 4.74 7.35
C ALA A 608 -111.22 5.29 7.17
N ILE A 609 -111.88 4.95 6.06
CA ILE A 609 -113.32 5.17 5.88
C ILE A 609 -114.06 4.19 6.83
N PRO A 610 -115.01 4.63 7.68
CA PRO A 610 -115.74 3.73 8.56
C PRO A 610 -116.60 2.75 7.75
N ASN A 611 -116.38 1.44 7.92
CA ASN A 611 -117.22 0.41 7.32
C ASN A 611 -118.55 0.28 8.09
N ASP A 612 -119.67 0.47 7.39
CA ASP A 612 -121.03 0.13 7.82
C ASP A 612 -121.25 -1.41 7.69
N PRO A 613 -122.13 -2.03 8.50
CA PRO A 613 -122.14 -3.47 8.75
C PRO A 613 -122.78 -4.31 7.65
N LEU A 614 -122.25 -5.53 7.52
CA LEU A 614 -122.64 -6.62 6.61
C LEU A 614 -124.12 -7.02 6.72
N THR A 615 -124.78 -7.25 5.58
CA THR A 615 -126.00 -8.06 5.42
C THR A 615 -125.65 -9.53 5.06
N PRO A 616 -126.40 -10.54 5.56
CA PRO A 616 -126.03 -11.96 5.43
C PRO A 616 -126.43 -12.62 4.10
N GLU A 617 -125.73 -13.72 3.84
CA GLU A 617 -125.59 -14.59 2.66
C GLU A 617 -126.86 -15.18 2.03
N GLU A 618 -126.77 -15.54 0.73
CA GLU A 618 -127.44 -16.73 0.17
C GLU A 618 -126.61 -17.37 -0.99
N PRO A 619 -126.86 -18.67 -1.32
CA PRO A 619 -125.83 -19.65 -1.67
C PRO A 619 -125.63 -19.95 -3.18
N VAL A 620 -124.51 -20.64 -3.42
CA VAL A 620 -123.92 -21.22 -4.64
C VAL A 620 -124.84 -21.77 -5.76
N THR A 621 -124.35 -21.67 -7.01
CA THR A 621 -124.66 -22.61 -8.10
C THR A 621 -123.43 -22.85 -9.00
N PRO A 622 -123.22 -24.07 -9.53
CA PRO A 622 -121.92 -24.57 -10.01
C PRO A 622 -121.77 -24.63 -11.54
N GLU A 623 -120.49 -24.69 -11.97
CA GLU A 623 -119.88 -25.19 -13.23
C GLU A 623 -120.44 -24.67 -14.58
N GLU A 624 -119.62 -24.41 -15.60
CA GLU A 624 -119.12 -25.45 -16.52
C GLU A 624 -118.07 -24.90 -17.53
N PRO A 625 -117.48 -25.70 -18.43
CA PRO A 625 -116.03 -25.90 -18.50
C PRO A 625 -115.43 -25.45 -19.86
N VAL A 626 -114.09 -25.46 -19.98
CA VAL A 626 -113.45 -25.93 -21.22
C VAL A 626 -112.03 -26.42 -20.96
N THR A 627 -111.86 -27.68 -21.34
CA THR A 627 -110.68 -28.55 -21.45
C THR A 627 -109.82 -28.23 -22.70
N PRO A 628 -108.81 -29.03 -23.06
CA PRO A 628 -107.44 -29.01 -22.52
C PRO A 628 -106.42 -28.97 -23.68
N LEU A 629 -105.12 -29.08 -23.43
CA LEU A 629 -104.23 -29.94 -24.26
C LEU A 629 -102.89 -30.14 -23.55
N THR A 630 -102.78 -31.34 -22.98
CA THR A 630 -101.67 -32.32 -23.04
C THR A 630 -100.23 -31.82 -22.84
N VAL A 631 -99.47 -32.11 -21.77
CA VAL A 631 -99.30 -33.30 -20.87
C VAL A 631 -98.23 -34.30 -21.37
N LEU A 632 -97.14 -34.33 -20.59
CA LEU A 632 -96.29 -35.47 -20.15
C LEU A 632 -95.17 -36.03 -21.05
N PRO A 633 -94.21 -36.80 -20.45
CA PRO A 633 -94.00 -37.09 -19.02
C PRO A 633 -92.58 -36.75 -18.52
N GLU A 634 -92.17 -36.75 -17.25
CA GLU A 634 -92.65 -37.11 -15.89
C GLU A 634 -91.56 -37.96 -15.21
N ALA A 635 -91.63 -37.98 -13.88
CA ALA A 635 -90.87 -38.75 -12.90
C ALA A 635 -89.52 -38.13 -12.47
N SER A 636 -89.26 -37.85 -11.19
CA SER A 636 -89.84 -38.42 -9.96
C SER A 636 -89.53 -37.56 -8.72
N VAL A 637 -90.58 -37.24 -7.95
CA VAL A 637 -90.59 -36.97 -6.49
C VAL A 637 -90.25 -38.26 -5.70
N PRO A 638 -90.01 -38.31 -4.36
CA PRO A 638 -90.53 -37.47 -3.25
C PRO A 638 -89.43 -36.95 -2.26
N ASN A 639 -89.54 -35.78 -1.61
CA ASN A 639 -90.47 -35.26 -0.59
C ASN A 639 -90.20 -35.74 0.87
N LYS A 640 -90.32 -34.76 1.79
CA LYS A 640 -90.41 -34.78 3.27
C LYS A 640 -89.17 -34.39 4.09
N VAL A 641 -89.24 -33.63 5.19
CA VAL A 641 -90.21 -32.70 5.84
C VAL A 641 -89.55 -32.33 7.19
N ILE A 642 -89.50 -31.03 7.54
CA ILE A 642 -89.74 -30.37 8.85
C ILE A 642 -89.06 -30.94 10.13
N LYS A 643 -88.32 -30.12 10.92
CA LYS A 643 -88.82 -29.35 12.11
C LYS A 643 -87.71 -28.71 12.99
N GLU A 644 -87.89 -27.40 13.23
CA GLU A 644 -87.73 -26.54 14.43
C GLU A 644 -86.54 -26.60 15.44
N GLU A 645 -86.09 -25.36 15.70
CA GLU A 645 -85.72 -24.69 16.98
C GLU A 645 -84.43 -25.03 17.74
N SER A 646 -83.53 -24.03 17.88
CA SER A 646 -83.38 -23.23 19.12
C SER A 646 -82.18 -22.26 19.05
N ILE A 647 -82.18 -21.28 19.96
CA ILE A 647 -81.59 -19.94 19.87
C ILE A 647 -80.24 -19.85 20.62
N MET A 648 -79.34 -18.96 20.16
CA MET A 648 -78.60 -17.92 20.93
C MET A 648 -77.04 -17.93 20.94
N THR A 649 -76.53 -16.74 20.61
CA THR A 649 -75.31 -16.03 21.08
C THR A 649 -73.95 -16.12 20.36
N LYS A 650 -73.48 -14.92 19.95
CA LYS A 650 -72.13 -14.32 19.99
C LYS A 650 -71.01 -14.77 19.01
N LEU A 651 -70.56 -13.78 18.22
CA LEU A 651 -69.21 -13.58 17.64
C LEU A 651 -68.29 -12.85 18.68
N PRO A 652 -66.95 -12.56 18.47
CA PRO A 652 -66.11 -12.68 17.26
C PRO A 652 -64.61 -13.11 17.46
N LYS A 653 -63.86 -13.07 16.32
CA LYS A 653 -62.41 -12.82 16.09
C LYS A 653 -61.41 -13.99 16.00
N THR A 654 -60.63 -13.97 14.91
CA THR A 654 -59.36 -14.67 14.71
C THR A 654 -58.20 -13.67 14.76
N GLY A 655 -57.15 -14.05 15.49
CA GLY A 655 -55.84 -13.41 15.54
C GLY A 655 -54.79 -14.42 16.03
N ASP A 656 -53.76 -14.58 15.20
CA ASP A 656 -52.34 -14.98 15.39
C ASP A 656 -51.85 -16.28 16.07
N THR A 657 -50.82 -16.82 15.37
CA THR A 657 -49.75 -17.85 15.56
C THR A 657 -49.23 -18.10 17.00
N PRO A 658 -48.46 -19.18 17.38
CA PRO A 658 -47.22 -19.68 16.71
C PRO A 658 -46.65 -21.14 16.97
N LEU A 659 -45.53 -21.45 16.27
CA LEU A 659 -44.31 -22.25 16.61
C LEU A 659 -44.28 -23.77 17.01
N TYR A 660 -43.37 -24.51 16.33
CA TYR A 660 -42.29 -25.44 16.79
C TYR A 660 -42.35 -27.00 16.83
N ASN A 661 -41.12 -27.54 16.68
CA ASN A 661 -40.51 -28.88 16.87
C ASN A 661 -40.42 -29.79 15.62
N GLY A 662 -39.30 -30.41 15.23
CA GLY A 662 -37.97 -30.61 15.84
C GLY A 662 -37.49 -32.06 15.64
N LEU A 663 -36.27 -32.25 15.10
CA LEU A 663 -35.30 -33.39 15.18
C LEU A 663 -34.36 -33.24 13.94
N GLY A 664 -33.03 -33.15 13.98
CA GLY A 664 -32.03 -33.48 14.97
C GLY A 664 -31.29 -34.78 14.60
N LEU A 665 -30.18 -34.70 13.83
CA LEU A 665 -28.96 -35.51 14.01
C LEU A 665 -27.84 -35.16 12.99
N LEU A 666 -26.67 -34.89 13.55
CA LEU A 666 -25.34 -34.68 12.96
C LEU A 666 -24.46 -35.87 13.40
N LEU A 667 -23.50 -36.34 12.57
CA LEU A 667 -22.22 -37.02 12.93
C LEU A 667 -21.46 -37.38 11.63
N VAL A 668 -20.36 -36.67 11.26
CA VAL A 668 -18.92 -36.87 11.58
C VAL A 668 -18.15 -37.76 10.59
N ALA A 669 -16.98 -37.24 10.19
CA ALA A 669 -16.01 -37.66 9.18
C ALA A 669 -15.05 -38.81 9.58
N LEU A 670 -14.40 -39.44 8.56
CA LEU A 670 -12.93 -39.67 8.42
C LEU A 670 -12.58 -40.86 7.49
N SER A 671 -11.70 -40.63 6.47
CA SER A 671 -10.54 -41.47 6.07
C SER A 671 -9.96 -40.96 4.72
N THR A 672 -8.90 -40.15 4.68
CA THR A 672 -7.46 -40.46 4.48
C THR A 672 -7.07 -41.18 3.18
N GLY A 673 -6.18 -40.56 2.39
CA GLY A 673 -5.17 -41.30 1.61
C GLY A 673 -4.62 -40.62 0.34
N SER A 674 -3.46 -39.95 0.45
CA SER A 674 -2.31 -39.91 -0.50
C SER A 674 -1.64 -38.52 -0.50
N LEU A 675 -0.55 -38.34 0.26
CA LEU A 675 0.88 -38.51 -0.12
C LEU A 675 1.44 -37.35 -0.97
N VAL A 676 2.27 -36.45 -0.38
CA VAL A 676 3.77 -36.43 -0.45
C VAL A 676 4.24 -35.43 -1.53
N LEU A 677 5.03 -34.37 -1.26
CA LEU A 677 6.40 -34.34 -0.72
C LEU A 677 6.76 -32.94 -0.17
N PHE A 678 7.30 -32.89 1.04
CA PHE A 678 8.19 -31.82 1.50
C PHE A 678 9.62 -32.09 1.00
N ARG A 679 10.39 -31.05 0.66
CA ARG A 679 11.78 -30.96 1.15
C ARG A 679 12.28 -29.52 1.20
N LYS A 680 12.60 -29.11 2.43
CA LYS A 680 13.41 -27.96 2.86
C LYS A 680 14.73 -27.86 2.07
N LYS A 681 15.17 -26.64 1.76
CA LYS A 681 16.11 -25.88 2.59
C LYS A 681 15.98 -24.40 2.32
#